data_AF-A0ABD5M831-F1
#
_entry.id   AF-A0ABD5M831-F1
#
_cell.length_a   1.000
_cell.length_b   1.000
_cell.length_c   1.000
_cell.angle_alpha   90.00
_cell.angle_beta   90.00
_cell.angle_gamma   90.00
#
_symmetry.space_group_name_H-M   'P 1'
#
loop_
_entity.id
_entity.type
_entity.pdbx_description
1 polymer ?
#
loop_
_entity_poly.entity_id
_entity_poly.type
_entity_poly.pdbx_seq_one_letter_code
_entity_poly.pdbx_strand_id
1 'polypeptide(L)'
;MTPEEAQNLIENSDAFTTTFIGTRTSKLGVEEDVGIPDDQRRLHVLTTGPTGYGKTQVMIHAALQDSYKNRGFCFLIPKGGAEKQILSKLPEDRLDDVLYINPGESPLPSINVLQPHTTEEMTRQQKENQKEIIVSDLIDLFKRQSENWGDQFGRVLETLLRAHLNQNIYHGQNKSLLDVFHCVTQDEELSDLIDQTEDPVIRRQLVQVKEDLSSYEMGPLQRRLNDFVMRPTIRKIISSQHSDINFRKAVNQGKIILVDIQKGEIGETVSTLVGSIIITQVWAAAQSRITQTPENREPFYLYVDELQNFGSEGSALAQMLAEAREYRLGLWLATQYISNLDSKTMQEAVLNNCRSKILFQPSDSENKNRLISTLNQISKNEINQLGRYRAILQTPSRKTQKPAVKIDTYPPWTGDRDNIDDLEDRCSVASENPEQETRLKQSLGKGNNAGKEKHRELLAQAKKQLEQKRDGIQVQLLHQGAGEDKPDGKVILPDDTVAHLEAEHSTLSKPAKVLTNYLRAAQQGRETIFVVEQGNAVKLQNIVEEPVNRRGNDHEDQDADGSYSYYTNQDGEEFTQIDELQNSEYRIIEIHEDQLEIHNSPVEPECPELDHNDREDLENFCLYREEDGHCTALNQKCVLTE
;
A
#
# COMPACT_ATOMS: atom_id res chain seq x y z
N MET A 1 -40.22 23.29 0.49
CA MET A 1 -38.85 23.73 0.16
C MET A 1 -38.59 23.72 -1.34
N THR A 2 -38.00 24.80 -1.87
CA THR A 2 -37.53 24.99 -3.26
C THR A 2 -36.04 24.61 -3.42
N PRO A 3 -35.51 24.43 -4.66
CA PRO A 3 -34.08 24.20 -4.88
C PRO A 3 -33.17 25.30 -4.31
N GLU A 4 -33.56 26.58 -4.44
CA GLU A 4 -32.78 27.72 -3.89
C GLU A 4 -32.73 27.69 -2.36
N GLU A 5 -33.84 27.34 -1.70
CA GLU A 5 -33.87 27.18 -0.24
C GLU A 5 -32.99 26.01 0.21
N ALA A 6 -32.98 24.89 -0.55
CA ALA A 6 -32.13 23.74 -0.26
C ALA A 6 -30.64 24.06 -0.44
N GLN A 7 -30.28 24.78 -1.51
CA GLN A 7 -28.93 25.27 -1.75
C GLN A 7 -28.46 26.13 -0.57
N ASN A 8 -29.23 27.16 -0.21
CA ASN A 8 -28.90 28.08 0.87
C ASN A 8 -28.72 27.34 2.22
N LEU A 9 -29.58 26.37 2.53
CA LEU A 9 -29.45 25.57 3.75
C LEU A 9 -28.15 24.72 3.75
N ILE A 10 -27.79 24.12 2.62
CA ILE A 10 -26.61 23.25 2.51
C ILE A 10 -25.31 24.07 2.55
N GLU A 11 -25.28 25.22 1.86
CA GLU A 11 -24.13 26.13 1.86
C GLU A 11 -23.85 26.72 3.26
N ASN A 12 -24.91 26.96 4.05
CA ASN A 12 -24.80 27.45 5.43
C ASN A 12 -24.87 26.32 6.47
N SER A 13 -24.56 25.08 6.07
CA SER A 13 -24.68 23.92 6.97
C SER A 13 -23.62 23.87 8.07
N ASP A 14 -22.53 24.63 7.94
CA ASP A 14 -21.47 24.81 8.93
C ASP A 14 -21.97 25.37 10.27
N ALA A 15 -23.03 26.18 10.24
CA ALA A 15 -23.70 26.72 11.42
C ALA A 15 -24.48 25.65 12.23
N PHE A 16 -24.63 24.42 11.71
CA PHE A 16 -25.48 23.38 12.30
C PHE A 16 -24.72 22.10 12.61
N THR A 17 -25.02 21.49 13.76
CA THR A 17 -24.50 20.17 14.15
C THR A 17 -25.33 19.00 13.63
N THR A 18 -26.10 19.23 12.56
CA THR A 18 -27.01 18.27 11.94
C THR A 18 -26.79 18.27 10.44
N THR A 19 -26.80 17.08 9.85
CA THR A 19 -26.81 16.91 8.40
C THR A 19 -28.26 16.74 7.96
N PHE A 20 -28.79 17.75 7.30
CA PHE A 20 -30.19 17.81 6.89
C PHE A 20 -30.43 16.99 5.62
N ILE A 21 -31.59 16.35 5.53
CA ILE A 21 -31.90 15.36 4.47
C ILE A 21 -33.18 15.73 3.71
N GLY A 22 -34.12 16.36 4.39
CA GLY A 22 -35.42 16.69 3.83
C GLY A 22 -36.29 17.44 4.83
N THR A 23 -37.50 17.78 4.41
CA THR A 23 -38.48 18.45 5.26
C THR A 23 -39.62 17.51 5.63
N ARG A 24 -40.31 17.87 6.71
CA ARG A 24 -41.62 17.29 7.07
C ARG A 24 -42.59 18.42 7.37
N THR A 25 -43.87 18.17 7.15
CA THR A 25 -44.93 19.05 7.66
C THR A 25 -45.32 18.59 9.07
N SER A 26 -45.16 19.47 10.06
CA SER A 26 -45.59 19.24 11.43
C SER A 26 -47.13 19.13 11.53
N LYS A 27 -47.63 18.67 12.67
CA LYS A 27 -49.09 18.63 12.93
C LYS A 27 -49.75 20.02 12.89
N LEU A 28 -48.97 21.07 13.04
CA LEU A 28 -49.42 22.47 12.99
C LEU A 28 -49.36 23.06 11.57
N GLY A 29 -48.97 22.27 10.56
CA GLY A 29 -48.85 22.72 9.17
C GLY A 29 -47.56 23.48 8.85
N VAL A 30 -46.62 23.54 9.80
CA VAL A 30 -45.32 24.19 9.62
C VAL A 30 -44.32 23.20 9.01
N GLU A 31 -43.60 23.63 7.97
CA GLU A 31 -42.49 22.87 7.38
C GLU A 31 -41.27 22.92 8.31
N GLU A 32 -40.73 21.75 8.64
CA GLU A 32 -39.58 21.59 9.53
C GLU A 32 -38.48 20.80 8.81
N ASP A 33 -37.24 21.28 8.89
CA ASP A 33 -36.07 20.54 8.43
C ASP A 33 -35.77 19.34 9.32
N VAL A 34 -35.44 18.23 8.68
CA VAL A 34 -35.17 16.95 9.33
C VAL A 34 -33.83 16.42 8.85
N GLY A 35 -33.00 16.04 9.81
CA GLY A 35 -31.67 15.54 9.54
C GLY A 35 -31.19 14.50 10.55
N ILE A 36 -29.96 14.05 10.33
CA ILE A 36 -29.22 13.17 11.23
C ILE A 36 -28.20 14.02 11.98
N PRO A 37 -28.21 14.03 13.32
CA PRO A 37 -27.16 14.68 14.09
C PRO A 37 -25.76 14.16 13.70
N ASP A 38 -24.79 15.04 13.58
CA ASP A 38 -23.48 14.69 13.02
C ASP A 38 -22.73 13.66 13.87
N ASP A 39 -22.91 13.70 15.19
CA ASP A 39 -22.36 12.72 16.13
C ASP A 39 -22.96 11.32 15.93
N GLN A 40 -24.19 11.25 15.43
CA GLN A 40 -24.91 10.01 15.16
C GLN A 40 -24.60 9.44 13.77
N ARG A 41 -24.10 10.25 12.83
CA ARG A 41 -23.66 9.76 11.51
C ARG A 41 -22.47 8.81 11.58
N ARG A 42 -21.66 8.90 12.64
CA ARG A 42 -20.58 7.93 12.93
C ARG A 42 -21.10 6.55 13.34
N LEU A 43 -22.41 6.41 13.59
CA LEU A 43 -23.09 5.13 13.79
C LEU A 43 -23.65 4.57 12.48
N HIS A 44 -23.07 4.99 11.37
CA HIS A 44 -23.37 4.60 9.99
C HIS A 44 -24.82 4.89 9.53
N VAL A 45 -24.96 5.10 8.22
CA VAL A 45 -26.24 5.41 7.57
C VAL A 45 -26.48 4.40 6.47
N LEU A 46 -27.63 3.73 6.52
CA LEU A 46 -28.11 2.87 5.45
C LEU A 46 -29.19 3.60 4.64
N THR A 47 -28.98 3.73 3.34
CA THR A 47 -29.96 4.25 2.39
C THR A 47 -30.44 3.11 1.49
N THR A 48 -31.75 2.83 1.45
CA THR A 48 -32.26 1.71 0.65
C THR A 48 -33.51 2.07 -0.14
N GLY A 49 -33.66 1.46 -1.31
CA GLY A 49 -34.82 1.67 -2.17
C GLY A 49 -34.54 1.52 -3.67
N PRO A 50 -35.59 1.62 -4.52
CA PRO A 50 -35.46 1.39 -5.95
C PRO A 50 -34.57 2.42 -6.66
N THR A 51 -34.14 2.10 -7.87
CA THR A 51 -33.41 3.04 -8.73
C THR A 51 -34.31 4.24 -9.10
N GLY A 52 -33.73 5.44 -9.10
CA GLY A 52 -34.44 6.68 -9.46
C GLY A 52 -35.35 7.26 -8.37
N TYR A 53 -35.22 6.81 -7.12
CA TYR A 53 -36.04 7.31 -6.00
C TYR A 53 -35.39 8.43 -5.16
N GLY A 54 -34.10 8.73 -5.38
CA GLY A 54 -33.40 9.83 -4.70
C GLY A 54 -32.23 9.41 -3.79
N LYS A 55 -31.84 8.12 -3.77
CA LYS A 55 -30.74 7.61 -2.91
C LYS A 55 -29.42 8.40 -3.11
N THR A 56 -28.92 8.43 -4.33
CA THR A 56 -27.66 9.10 -4.69
C THR A 56 -27.75 10.61 -4.42
N GLN A 57 -28.90 11.24 -4.64
CA GLN A 57 -29.10 12.67 -4.35
C GLN A 57 -29.00 12.99 -2.86
N VAL A 58 -29.61 12.15 -2.00
CA VAL A 58 -29.45 12.29 -0.55
C VAL A 58 -27.99 12.13 -0.12
N MET A 59 -27.23 11.21 -0.73
CA MET A 59 -25.81 11.05 -0.46
C MET A 59 -24.99 12.28 -0.90
N ILE A 60 -25.26 12.81 -2.10
CA ILE A 60 -24.61 14.02 -2.62
C ILE A 60 -24.88 15.20 -1.69
N HIS A 61 -26.13 15.45 -1.29
CA HIS A 61 -26.47 16.54 -0.37
C HIS A 61 -25.80 16.38 1.00
N ALA A 62 -25.65 15.16 1.50
CA ALA A 62 -24.93 14.90 2.74
C ALA A 62 -23.42 15.15 2.59
N ALA A 63 -22.81 14.72 1.48
CA ALA A 63 -21.39 14.92 1.19
C ALA A 63 -21.07 16.42 0.99
N LEU A 64 -21.95 17.17 0.33
CA LEU A 64 -21.82 18.62 0.21
C LEU A 64 -21.86 19.30 1.58
N GLN A 65 -22.79 18.94 2.46
CA GLN A 65 -22.80 19.47 3.83
C GLN A 65 -21.52 19.13 4.60
N ASP A 66 -20.90 17.96 4.37
CA ASP A 66 -19.58 17.68 4.95
C ASP A 66 -18.49 18.59 4.39
N SER A 67 -18.53 18.92 3.09
CA SER A 67 -17.59 19.87 2.51
C SER A 67 -17.72 21.28 3.10
N TYR A 68 -18.95 21.80 3.25
CA TYR A 68 -19.19 23.11 3.89
C TYR A 68 -18.82 23.10 5.39
N LYS A 69 -18.89 21.95 6.05
CA LYS A 69 -18.44 21.76 7.44
C LYS A 69 -16.94 21.51 7.61
N ASN A 70 -16.14 21.68 6.55
CA ASN A 70 -14.69 21.40 6.56
C ASN A 70 -14.33 19.96 6.94
N ARG A 71 -15.17 18.99 6.55
CA ARG A 71 -14.90 17.56 6.73
C ARG A 71 -14.45 16.93 5.42
N GLY A 72 -13.67 15.85 5.55
CA GLY A 72 -13.26 15.02 4.43
C GLY A 72 -14.22 13.86 4.20
N PHE A 73 -14.26 13.40 2.95
CA PHE A 73 -15.01 12.20 2.59
C PHE A 73 -14.40 11.50 1.39
N CYS A 74 -14.69 10.21 1.27
CA CYS A 74 -14.46 9.40 0.09
C CYS A 74 -15.80 9.00 -0.51
N PHE A 75 -16.02 9.20 -1.81
CA PHE A 75 -17.26 8.86 -2.51
C PHE A 75 -16.98 7.90 -3.66
N LEU A 76 -17.52 6.67 -3.57
CA LEU A 76 -17.44 5.66 -4.63
C LEU A 76 -18.63 5.80 -5.59
N ILE A 77 -18.35 5.95 -6.88
CA ILE A 77 -19.33 6.32 -7.90
C ILE A 77 -19.35 5.27 -9.02
N PRO A 78 -20.12 4.17 -8.88
CA PRO A 78 -20.18 3.10 -9.88
C PRO A 78 -21.12 3.41 -11.07
N LYS A 79 -21.89 4.49 -11.02
CA LYS A 79 -22.93 4.86 -12.00
C LYS A 79 -22.68 6.15 -12.77
N GLY A 80 -21.69 6.95 -12.37
CA GLY A 80 -21.41 8.26 -12.93
C GLY A 80 -22.43 9.35 -12.56
N GLY A 81 -22.10 10.58 -12.92
CA GLY A 81 -22.89 11.79 -12.75
C GLY A 81 -22.91 12.37 -11.33
N ALA A 82 -22.41 11.65 -10.32
CA ALA A 82 -22.36 12.15 -8.94
C ALA A 82 -21.15 13.05 -8.72
N GLU A 83 -20.02 12.70 -9.33
CA GLU A 83 -18.77 13.45 -9.38
C GLU A 83 -19.00 14.86 -9.90
N LYS A 84 -19.62 14.99 -11.08
CA LYS A 84 -19.93 16.29 -11.68
C LYS A 84 -20.85 17.14 -10.80
N GLN A 85 -21.83 16.51 -10.16
CA GLN A 85 -22.73 17.21 -9.25
C GLN A 85 -22.04 17.67 -7.98
N ILE A 86 -21.11 16.89 -7.44
CA ILE A 86 -20.32 17.29 -6.27
C ILE A 86 -19.39 18.44 -6.67
N LEU A 87 -18.55 18.25 -7.69
CA LEU A 87 -17.57 19.25 -8.16
C LEU A 87 -18.19 20.61 -8.48
N SER A 88 -19.36 20.62 -9.14
CA SER A 88 -20.06 21.87 -9.47
C SER A 88 -20.68 22.61 -8.27
N LYS A 89 -20.75 21.97 -7.09
CA LYS A 89 -21.44 22.49 -5.89
C LYS A 89 -20.53 22.60 -4.66
N LEU A 90 -19.29 22.12 -4.74
CA LEU A 90 -18.32 22.23 -3.65
C LEU A 90 -18.05 23.71 -3.28
N PRO A 91 -17.65 24.02 -2.04
CA PRO A 91 -17.06 25.30 -1.70
C PRO A 91 -15.82 25.60 -2.56
N GLU A 92 -15.59 26.86 -2.94
CA GLU A 92 -14.43 27.24 -3.79
C GLU A 92 -13.08 26.91 -3.13
N ASP A 93 -12.98 27.12 -1.83
CA ASP A 93 -11.80 26.86 -1.00
C ASP A 93 -11.50 25.37 -0.81
N ARG A 94 -12.44 24.49 -1.15
CA ARG A 94 -12.30 23.03 -1.05
C ARG A 94 -11.99 22.36 -2.38
N LEU A 95 -11.89 23.10 -3.49
CA LEU A 95 -11.60 22.52 -4.81
C LEU A 95 -10.18 21.93 -4.87
N ASP A 96 -9.20 22.59 -4.25
CA ASP A 96 -7.81 22.10 -4.19
C ASP A 96 -7.63 20.93 -3.20
N ASP A 97 -8.68 20.57 -2.46
CA ASP A 97 -8.71 19.38 -1.60
C ASP A 97 -9.21 18.12 -2.32
N VAL A 98 -9.62 18.25 -3.59
CA VAL A 98 -10.19 17.14 -4.34
C VAL A 98 -9.11 16.25 -4.94
N LEU A 99 -9.16 14.97 -4.58
CA LEU A 99 -8.41 13.88 -5.19
C LEU A 99 -9.39 13.09 -6.06
N TYR A 100 -9.25 13.21 -7.38
CA TYR A 100 -10.12 12.53 -8.34
C TYR A 100 -9.43 11.29 -8.91
N ILE A 101 -10.09 10.15 -8.80
CA ILE A 101 -9.57 8.85 -9.22
C ILE A 101 -10.52 8.26 -10.25
N ASN A 102 -10.10 8.27 -11.52
CA ASN A 102 -10.80 7.61 -12.61
C ASN A 102 -9.86 6.67 -13.39
N PRO A 103 -10.00 5.33 -13.29
CA PRO A 103 -9.21 4.36 -14.04
C PRO A 103 -9.53 4.28 -15.54
N GLY A 104 -10.61 4.90 -16.01
CA GLY A 104 -10.92 5.06 -17.43
C GLY A 104 -10.13 6.19 -18.09
N GLU A 105 -9.65 7.15 -17.30
CA GLU A 105 -9.00 8.37 -17.76
C GLU A 105 -7.48 8.35 -17.53
N SER A 106 -6.80 9.34 -18.10
CA SER A 106 -5.35 9.52 -17.97
C SER A 106 -5.02 11.01 -17.83
N PRO A 107 -4.20 11.42 -16.84
CA PRO A 107 -3.44 10.56 -15.94
C PRO A 107 -4.30 9.92 -14.85
N LEU A 108 -4.02 8.65 -14.57
CA LEU A 108 -4.61 7.93 -13.44
C LEU A 108 -3.60 8.00 -12.28
N PRO A 109 -4.00 8.49 -11.09
CA PRO A 109 -3.13 8.48 -9.92
C PRO A 109 -2.64 7.06 -9.59
N SER A 110 -1.34 6.92 -9.41
CA SER A 110 -0.70 5.68 -8.98
C SER A 110 -1.03 5.37 -7.52
N ILE A 111 -1.35 4.10 -7.22
CA ILE A 111 -1.68 3.64 -5.85
C ILE A 111 -0.95 2.33 -5.59
N ASN A 112 0.16 2.41 -4.85
CA ASN A 112 0.82 1.22 -4.33
C ASN A 112 0.03 0.67 -3.13
N VAL A 113 -0.66 -0.44 -3.33
CA VAL A 113 -1.46 -1.06 -2.27
C VAL A 113 -0.62 -1.70 -1.15
N LEU A 114 0.68 -1.92 -1.38
CA LEU A 114 1.64 -2.36 -0.37
C LEU A 114 2.36 -1.19 0.30
N GLN A 115 1.98 0.05 0.01
CA GLN A 115 2.56 1.19 0.70
C GLN A 115 2.04 1.23 2.15
N PRO A 116 2.94 1.10 3.14
CA PRO A 116 2.52 1.12 4.53
C PRO A 116 2.22 2.55 4.98
N HIS A 117 1.17 2.74 5.77
CA HIS A 117 0.83 4.03 6.36
C HIS A 117 1.60 4.29 7.65
N THR A 118 2.93 4.20 7.62
CA THR A 118 3.80 4.36 8.80
C THR A 118 4.30 5.80 8.99
N THR A 119 4.67 6.15 10.23
CA THR A 119 5.36 7.40 10.59
C THR A 119 6.55 7.08 11.48
N GLU A 120 7.53 7.99 11.57
CA GLU A 120 8.69 7.84 12.45
C GLU A 120 8.30 7.68 13.92
N GLU A 121 7.22 8.35 14.34
CA GLU A 121 6.67 8.28 15.70
C GLU A 121 6.03 6.93 16.07
N MET A 122 5.79 6.04 15.10
CA MET A 122 5.14 4.76 15.37
C MET A 122 6.10 3.77 16.01
N THR A 123 5.64 3.10 17.06
CA THR A 123 6.37 1.98 17.68
C THR A 123 6.47 0.80 16.71
N ARG A 124 7.43 -0.10 16.94
CA ARG A 124 7.56 -1.34 16.16
C ARG A 124 6.25 -2.12 16.10
N GLN A 125 5.56 -2.28 17.23
CA GLN A 125 4.25 -2.95 17.29
C GLN A 125 3.20 -2.28 16.41
N GLN A 126 3.17 -0.94 16.36
CA GLN A 126 2.22 -0.21 15.53
C GLN A 126 2.52 -0.39 14.03
N LYS A 127 3.80 -0.43 13.65
CA LYS A 127 4.22 -0.72 12.27
C LYS A 127 3.85 -2.16 11.87
N GLU A 128 4.08 -3.12 12.77
CA GLU A 128 3.67 -4.52 12.59
C GLU A 128 2.14 -4.65 12.44
N ASN A 129 1.35 -3.98 13.27
CA ASN A 129 -0.11 -3.99 13.12
C ASN A 129 -0.54 -3.42 11.77
N GLN A 130 0.12 -2.37 11.27
CA GLN A 130 -0.17 -1.80 9.96
C GLN A 130 0.12 -2.79 8.82
N LYS A 131 1.21 -3.57 8.94
CA LYS A 131 1.51 -4.68 8.02
C LYS A 131 0.40 -5.71 8.02
N GLU A 132 -0.01 -6.19 9.19
CA GLU A 132 -1.06 -7.21 9.32
C GLU A 132 -2.40 -6.76 8.74
N ILE A 133 -2.77 -5.49 8.94
CA ILE A 133 -3.97 -4.88 8.35
C ILE A 133 -3.91 -4.98 6.82
N ILE A 134 -2.80 -4.52 6.21
CA ILE A 134 -2.66 -4.54 4.75
C ILE A 134 -2.67 -5.97 4.21
N VAL A 135 -1.98 -6.90 4.88
CA VAL A 135 -1.98 -8.33 4.51
C VAL A 135 -3.40 -8.88 4.54
N SER A 136 -4.12 -8.72 5.66
CA SER A 136 -5.49 -9.24 5.81
C SER A 136 -6.42 -8.66 4.74
N ASP A 137 -6.40 -7.33 4.56
CA ASP A 137 -7.27 -6.66 3.60
C ASP A 137 -7.01 -7.10 2.15
N LEU A 138 -5.74 -7.31 1.78
CA LEU A 138 -5.37 -7.80 0.44
C LEU A 138 -5.75 -9.27 0.24
N ILE A 139 -5.54 -10.11 1.25
CA ILE A 139 -5.97 -11.51 1.20
C ILE A 139 -7.47 -11.60 1.00
N ASP A 140 -8.23 -10.80 1.73
CA ASP A 140 -9.69 -10.72 1.57
C ASP A 140 -10.10 -10.16 0.21
N LEU A 141 -9.35 -9.22 -0.36
CA LEU A 141 -9.53 -8.77 -1.73
C LEU A 141 -9.33 -9.91 -2.75
N PHE A 142 -8.25 -10.70 -2.62
CA PHE A 142 -7.97 -11.80 -3.55
C PHE A 142 -8.93 -12.99 -3.38
N LYS A 143 -9.34 -13.29 -2.14
CA LYS A 143 -10.40 -14.28 -1.83
C LYS A 143 -11.67 -13.99 -2.61
N ARG A 144 -12.12 -12.73 -2.60
CA ARG A 144 -13.35 -12.29 -3.30
C ARG A 144 -13.28 -12.46 -4.81
N GLN A 145 -12.09 -12.34 -5.40
CA GLN A 145 -11.90 -12.46 -6.84
C GLN A 145 -11.59 -13.90 -7.29
N SER A 146 -11.54 -14.87 -6.35
CA SER A 146 -11.19 -16.25 -6.65
C SER A 146 -12.27 -17.22 -6.16
N GLU A 147 -12.97 -17.86 -7.10
CA GLU A 147 -13.94 -18.94 -6.81
C GLU A 147 -13.30 -20.18 -6.16
N ASN A 148 -12.00 -20.41 -6.40
CA ASN A 148 -11.24 -21.55 -5.90
C ASN A 148 -10.11 -21.06 -4.98
N TRP A 149 -10.47 -20.53 -3.80
CA TRP A 149 -9.51 -20.22 -2.76
C TRP A 149 -9.10 -21.49 -2.01
N GLY A 150 -7.82 -21.85 -2.08
CA GLY A 150 -7.25 -22.97 -1.32
C GLY A 150 -6.37 -22.48 -0.18
N ASP A 151 -6.27 -23.27 0.88
CA ASP A 151 -5.47 -22.93 2.08
C ASP A 151 -3.98 -22.70 1.73
N GLN A 152 -3.44 -23.48 0.80
CA GLN A 152 -2.06 -23.32 0.32
C GLN A 152 -1.85 -22.01 -0.44
N PHE A 153 -2.81 -21.61 -1.28
CA PHE A 153 -2.76 -20.31 -1.97
C PHE A 153 -2.75 -19.16 -0.95
N GLY A 154 -3.64 -19.20 0.05
CA GLY A 154 -3.66 -18.19 1.10
C GLY A 154 -2.34 -18.06 1.83
N ARG A 155 -1.77 -19.18 2.31
CA ARG A 155 -0.48 -19.20 3.01
C ARG A 155 0.66 -18.63 2.17
N VAL A 156 0.75 -19.00 0.89
CA VAL A 156 1.80 -18.52 -0.02
C VAL A 156 1.69 -17.02 -0.23
N LEU A 157 0.49 -16.52 -0.55
CA LEU A 157 0.28 -15.10 -0.78
C LEU A 157 0.51 -14.29 0.51
N GLU A 158 0.04 -14.76 1.67
CA GLU A 158 0.28 -14.10 2.97
C GLU A 158 1.78 -13.95 3.25
N THR A 159 2.55 -15.02 3.05
CA THR A 159 4.00 -15.03 3.31
C THR A 159 4.71 -14.04 2.39
N LEU A 160 4.39 -14.03 1.09
CA LEU A 160 4.97 -13.10 0.14
C LEU A 160 4.61 -11.64 0.48
N LEU A 161 3.35 -11.37 0.80
CA LEU A 161 2.90 -10.02 1.19
C LEU A 161 3.64 -9.53 2.43
N ARG A 162 3.76 -10.37 3.47
CA ARG A 162 4.49 -10.04 4.70
C ARG A 162 5.96 -9.72 4.43
N ALA A 163 6.62 -10.52 3.60
CA ALA A 163 8.02 -10.31 3.24
C ALA A 163 8.23 -8.98 2.49
N HIS A 164 7.41 -8.69 1.48
CA HIS A 164 7.50 -7.42 0.75
C HIS A 164 7.15 -6.21 1.61
N LEU A 165 6.17 -6.33 2.50
CA LEU A 165 5.83 -5.25 3.44
C LEU A 165 6.93 -5.01 4.47
N ASN A 166 7.65 -6.05 4.92
CA ASN A 166 8.85 -5.86 5.74
C ASN A 166 9.91 -5.03 5.01
N GLN A 167 10.16 -5.32 3.73
CA GLN A 167 11.08 -4.52 2.90
C GLN A 167 10.63 -3.06 2.81
N ASN A 168 9.33 -2.81 2.66
CA ASN A 168 8.79 -1.45 2.61
C ASN A 168 8.87 -0.71 3.96
N ILE A 169 8.66 -1.42 5.08
CA ILE A 169 8.59 -0.81 6.42
C ILE A 169 9.98 -0.57 7.01
N TYR A 170 10.91 -1.52 6.86
CA TYR A 170 12.18 -1.53 7.58
C TYR A 170 13.38 -1.14 6.71
N HIS A 171 13.31 -1.37 5.39
CA HIS A 171 14.40 -1.09 4.46
C HIS A 171 14.11 0.06 3.48
N GLY A 172 12.99 0.76 3.65
CA GLY A 172 12.60 1.90 2.81
C GLY A 172 12.40 1.55 1.33
N GLN A 173 12.21 0.26 1.02
CA GLN A 173 11.94 -0.18 -0.34
C GLN A 173 10.52 0.20 -0.76
N ASN A 174 10.23 0.09 -2.05
CA ASN A 174 8.94 0.45 -2.63
C ASN A 174 8.35 -0.73 -3.42
N LYS A 175 8.35 -1.91 -2.79
CA LYS A 175 7.74 -3.11 -3.34
C LYS A 175 6.24 -2.89 -3.57
N SER A 176 5.75 -3.45 -4.66
CA SER A 176 4.39 -3.37 -5.18
C SER A 176 3.80 -4.78 -5.33
N LEU A 177 2.52 -4.88 -5.69
CA LEU A 177 1.92 -6.18 -6.02
C LEU A 177 2.54 -6.82 -7.27
N LEU A 178 3.19 -6.03 -8.14
CA LEU A 178 3.92 -6.58 -9.28
C LEU A 178 5.15 -7.39 -8.81
N ASP A 179 5.85 -6.94 -7.77
CA ASP A 179 6.98 -7.68 -7.19
C ASP A 179 6.52 -9.03 -6.61
N VAL A 180 5.36 -9.04 -5.93
CA VAL A 180 4.73 -10.29 -5.45
C VAL A 180 4.43 -11.25 -6.63
N PHE A 181 3.93 -10.73 -7.74
CA PHE A 181 3.69 -11.53 -8.95
C PHE A 181 4.99 -12.08 -9.54
N HIS A 182 6.06 -11.29 -9.55
CA HIS A 182 7.37 -11.73 -10.00
C HIS A 182 7.88 -12.91 -9.16
N CYS A 183 7.81 -12.85 -7.83
CA CYS A 183 8.16 -14.00 -6.98
C CYS A 183 7.32 -15.27 -7.21
N VAL A 184 6.06 -15.12 -7.65
CA VAL A 184 5.18 -16.26 -7.95
C VAL A 184 5.49 -16.90 -9.32
N THR A 185 6.07 -16.14 -10.23
CA THR A 185 6.29 -16.55 -11.63
C THR A 185 7.76 -16.78 -11.99
N GLN A 186 8.69 -16.25 -11.19
CA GLN A 186 10.13 -16.25 -11.46
C GLN A 186 10.87 -16.72 -10.20
N ASP A 187 11.62 -17.81 -10.32
CA ASP A 187 12.35 -18.43 -9.21
C ASP A 187 13.48 -17.54 -8.66
N GLU A 188 14.10 -16.76 -9.55
CA GLU A 188 15.19 -15.82 -9.23
C GLU A 188 14.71 -14.73 -8.27
N GLU A 189 13.57 -14.09 -8.58
CA GLU A 189 12.97 -13.01 -7.77
C GLU A 189 12.55 -13.50 -6.37
N LEU A 190 12.05 -14.73 -6.25
CA LEU A 190 11.76 -15.31 -4.94
C LEU A 190 13.03 -15.64 -4.16
N SER A 191 14.08 -16.12 -4.84
CA SER A 191 15.37 -16.41 -4.22
C SER A 191 16.03 -15.14 -3.69
N ASP A 192 15.97 -14.06 -4.46
CA ASP A 192 16.46 -12.74 -4.04
C ASP A 192 15.70 -12.23 -2.81
N LEU A 193 14.37 -12.39 -2.77
CA LEU A 193 13.58 -12.02 -1.59
C LEU A 193 13.95 -12.85 -0.35
N ILE A 194 14.17 -14.16 -0.50
CA ILE A 194 14.64 -15.05 0.59
C ILE A 194 15.97 -14.54 1.14
N ASP A 195 16.89 -14.16 0.25
CA ASP A 195 18.23 -13.73 0.62
C ASP A 195 18.24 -12.36 1.32
N GLN A 196 17.36 -11.45 0.91
CA GLN A 196 17.14 -10.14 1.52
C GLN A 196 16.34 -10.18 2.82
N THR A 197 15.75 -11.33 3.19
CA THR A 197 14.94 -11.45 4.40
C THR A 197 15.81 -11.76 5.62
N GLU A 198 15.90 -10.79 6.53
CA GLU A 198 16.63 -10.92 7.80
C GLU A 198 15.88 -11.77 8.84
N ASP A 199 14.55 -11.67 8.89
CA ASP A 199 13.73 -12.42 9.85
C ASP A 199 13.82 -13.93 9.55
N PRO A 200 14.42 -14.74 10.47
CA PRO A 200 14.65 -16.16 10.21
C PRO A 200 13.35 -16.96 10.09
N VAL A 201 12.26 -16.51 10.73
CA VAL A 201 10.95 -17.18 10.66
C VAL A 201 10.33 -16.94 9.28
N ILE A 202 10.31 -15.70 8.82
CA ILE A 202 9.77 -15.36 7.49
C ILE A 202 10.62 -15.99 6.40
N ARG A 203 11.96 -15.95 6.54
CA ARG A 203 12.89 -16.58 5.60
C ARG A 203 12.62 -18.08 5.46
N ARG A 204 12.45 -18.79 6.58
CA ARG A 204 12.11 -20.23 6.56
C ARG A 204 10.76 -20.49 5.86
N GLN A 205 9.76 -19.65 6.10
CA GLN A 205 8.47 -19.76 5.40
C GLN A 205 8.61 -19.50 3.90
N LEU A 206 9.42 -18.55 3.47
CA LEU A 206 9.67 -18.27 2.05
C LEU A 206 10.37 -19.44 1.34
N VAL A 207 11.30 -20.14 2.02
CA VAL A 207 11.88 -21.40 1.49
C VAL A 207 10.78 -22.45 1.27
N GLN A 208 9.86 -22.61 2.22
CA GLN A 208 8.71 -23.51 2.03
C GLN A 208 7.81 -23.06 0.86
N VAL A 209 7.58 -21.75 0.72
CA VAL A 209 6.82 -21.18 -0.41
C VAL A 209 7.49 -21.50 -1.74
N LYS A 210 8.82 -21.46 -1.81
CA LYS A 210 9.57 -21.84 -3.02
C LYS A 210 9.30 -23.29 -3.41
N GLU A 211 9.32 -24.21 -2.44
CA GLU A 211 8.96 -25.62 -2.66
C GLU A 211 7.50 -25.75 -3.12
N ASP A 212 6.57 -25.05 -2.46
CA ASP A 212 5.14 -25.10 -2.79
C ASP A 212 4.85 -24.61 -4.22
N LEU A 213 5.48 -23.51 -4.64
CA LEU A 213 5.31 -22.92 -5.97
C LEU A 213 5.79 -23.82 -7.11
N SER A 214 6.73 -24.74 -6.83
CA SER A 214 7.16 -25.75 -7.78
C SER A 214 6.11 -26.84 -8.04
N SER A 215 5.07 -26.92 -7.20
CA SER A 215 3.98 -27.88 -7.36
C SER A 215 2.95 -27.43 -8.42
N TYR A 216 2.37 -28.40 -9.14
CA TYR A 216 1.32 -28.13 -10.12
C TYR A 216 0.04 -27.51 -9.51
N GLU A 217 -0.16 -27.67 -8.20
CA GLU A 217 -1.32 -27.19 -7.45
C GLU A 217 -1.40 -25.65 -7.37
N MET A 218 -0.30 -24.95 -7.67
CA MET A 218 -0.20 -23.48 -7.62
C MET A 218 -0.62 -22.77 -8.92
N GLY A 219 -0.97 -23.51 -9.97
CA GLY A 219 -1.48 -22.96 -11.24
C GLY A 219 -2.69 -22.00 -11.13
N PRO A 220 -3.64 -22.16 -10.17
CA PRO A 220 -4.69 -21.18 -9.92
C PRO A 220 -4.17 -19.82 -9.45
N LEU A 221 -3.18 -19.79 -8.54
CA LEU A 221 -2.58 -18.55 -8.03
C LEU A 221 -1.92 -17.77 -9.17
N GLN A 222 -1.07 -18.44 -9.95
CA GLN A 222 -0.39 -17.83 -11.10
C GLN A 222 -1.38 -17.23 -12.10
N ARG A 223 -2.44 -17.98 -12.46
CA ARG A 223 -3.48 -17.49 -13.39
C ARG A 223 -4.17 -16.23 -12.86
N ARG A 224 -4.50 -16.19 -11.56
CA ARG A 224 -5.18 -15.04 -10.97
C ARG A 224 -4.30 -13.81 -10.91
N LEU A 225 -3.07 -13.90 -10.42
CA LEU A 225 -2.19 -12.74 -10.46
C LEU A 225 -1.90 -12.29 -11.90
N ASN A 226 -1.79 -13.24 -12.84
CA ASN A 226 -1.64 -12.92 -14.25
C ASN A 226 -2.87 -12.17 -14.82
N ASP A 227 -4.11 -12.52 -14.43
CA ASP A 227 -5.32 -11.78 -14.85
C ASP A 227 -5.28 -10.30 -14.43
N PHE A 228 -4.69 -10.02 -13.26
CA PHE A 228 -4.52 -8.64 -12.75
C PHE A 228 -3.43 -7.89 -13.51
N VAL A 229 -2.26 -8.51 -13.72
CA VAL A 229 -1.11 -7.89 -14.40
C VAL A 229 -1.36 -7.70 -15.90
N MET A 230 -2.12 -8.59 -16.54
CA MET A 230 -2.38 -8.52 -17.98
C MET A 230 -3.35 -7.40 -18.37
N ARG A 231 -4.18 -6.92 -17.44
CA ARG A 231 -5.12 -5.81 -17.70
C ARG A 231 -4.40 -4.47 -17.50
N PRO A 232 -4.18 -3.65 -18.56
CA PRO A 232 -3.37 -2.44 -18.45
C PRO A 232 -3.84 -1.46 -17.37
N THR A 233 -5.16 -1.28 -17.21
CA THR A 233 -5.75 -0.40 -16.20
C THR A 233 -5.47 -0.88 -14.78
N ILE A 234 -5.66 -2.18 -14.51
CA ILE A 234 -5.34 -2.75 -13.19
C ILE A 234 -3.83 -2.68 -12.97
N ARG A 235 -3.03 -3.07 -13.97
CA ARG A 235 -1.56 -3.00 -13.91
C ARG A 235 -1.07 -1.62 -13.51
N LYS A 236 -1.58 -0.53 -14.09
CA LYS A 236 -1.20 0.84 -13.70
C LYS A 236 -1.36 1.08 -12.19
N ILE A 237 -2.46 0.61 -11.60
CA ILE A 237 -2.72 0.72 -10.17
C ILE A 237 -1.74 -0.17 -9.40
N ILE A 238 -1.68 -1.46 -9.71
CA ILE A 238 -0.96 -2.45 -8.88
C ILE A 238 0.57 -2.49 -9.07
N SER A 239 1.11 -1.96 -10.17
CA SER A 239 2.54 -1.99 -10.49
C SER A 239 3.30 -0.76 -10.04
N SER A 240 2.58 0.24 -9.53
CA SER A 240 3.21 1.48 -9.09
C SER A 240 4.00 1.20 -7.81
N GLN A 241 5.29 1.55 -7.82
CA GLN A 241 6.15 1.46 -6.64
C GLN A 241 5.85 2.60 -5.65
N HIS A 242 5.42 3.75 -6.15
CA HIS A 242 5.01 4.90 -5.34
C HIS A 242 3.51 5.18 -5.51
N SER A 243 2.86 5.67 -4.46
CA SER A 243 1.50 6.23 -4.59
C SER A 243 1.58 7.74 -4.76
N ASP A 244 0.81 8.26 -5.73
CA ASP A 244 0.53 9.69 -5.85
C ASP A 244 -0.36 10.20 -4.70
N ILE A 245 -1.14 9.29 -4.13
CA ILE A 245 -2.11 9.58 -3.07
C ILE A 245 -1.66 9.00 -1.74
N ASN A 246 -1.45 9.88 -0.76
CA ASN A 246 -1.25 9.48 0.63
C ASN A 246 -2.59 9.45 1.37
N PHE A 247 -3.22 8.27 1.47
CA PHE A 247 -4.53 8.14 2.12
C PHE A 247 -4.53 8.54 3.60
N ARG A 248 -3.42 8.33 4.34
CA ARG A 248 -3.31 8.77 5.73
C ARG A 248 -3.36 10.30 5.84
N LYS A 249 -2.61 11.01 4.99
CA LYS A 249 -2.67 12.48 4.92
C LYS A 249 -4.04 12.95 4.48
N ALA A 250 -4.59 12.36 3.41
CA ALA A 250 -5.90 12.71 2.88
C ALA A 250 -7.02 12.60 3.94
N VAL A 251 -7.03 11.49 4.71
CA VAL A 251 -8.00 11.30 5.80
C VAL A 251 -7.76 12.26 6.95
N ASN A 252 -6.51 12.53 7.34
CA ASN A 252 -6.18 13.44 8.45
C ASN A 252 -6.46 14.91 8.14
N GLN A 253 -6.22 15.33 6.91
CA GLN A 253 -6.41 16.72 6.47
C GLN A 253 -7.84 16.99 5.97
N GLY A 254 -8.70 15.97 5.97
CA GLY A 254 -10.08 16.13 5.52
C GLY A 254 -10.20 16.36 4.01
N LYS A 255 -9.36 15.74 3.19
CA LYS A 255 -9.45 15.81 1.72
C LYS A 255 -10.75 15.18 1.19
N ILE A 256 -11.07 15.48 -0.07
CA ILE A 256 -12.26 14.99 -0.77
C ILE A 256 -11.82 13.99 -1.83
N ILE A 257 -12.09 12.71 -1.62
CA ILE A 257 -11.70 11.64 -2.55
C ILE A 257 -12.93 11.26 -3.38
N LEU A 258 -12.90 11.55 -4.68
CA LEU A 258 -13.93 11.17 -5.62
C LEU A 258 -13.43 10.02 -6.49
N VAL A 259 -14.14 8.89 -6.47
CA VAL A 259 -13.72 7.68 -7.16
C VAL A 259 -14.77 7.34 -8.21
N ASP A 260 -14.51 7.75 -9.45
CA ASP A 260 -15.34 7.38 -10.58
C ASP A 260 -14.93 5.99 -11.07
N ILE A 261 -15.83 5.02 -10.93
CA ILE A 261 -15.61 3.61 -11.30
C ILE A 261 -16.81 3.09 -12.07
N GLN A 262 -17.28 3.87 -13.04
CA GLN A 262 -18.37 3.51 -13.93
C GLN A 262 -18.16 2.16 -14.61
N LYS A 263 -18.98 1.17 -14.27
CA LYS A 263 -18.89 -0.19 -14.85
C LYS A 263 -18.97 -0.22 -16.38
N GLY A 264 -19.72 0.70 -16.97
CA GLY A 264 -19.89 0.80 -18.43
C GLY A 264 -18.64 1.27 -19.17
N GLU A 265 -17.74 1.98 -18.48
CA GLU A 265 -16.52 2.53 -19.05
C GLU A 265 -15.33 1.59 -18.86
N ILE A 266 -15.12 1.12 -17.62
CA ILE A 266 -13.92 0.38 -17.22
C ILE A 266 -14.16 -1.13 -17.05
N GLY A 267 -15.41 -1.57 -17.14
CA GLY A 267 -15.81 -2.95 -16.89
C GLY A 267 -16.00 -3.28 -15.41
N GLU A 268 -16.81 -4.31 -15.15
CA GLU A 268 -17.23 -4.70 -13.80
C GLU A 268 -16.07 -5.15 -12.90
N THR A 269 -15.19 -6.02 -13.41
CA THR A 269 -14.05 -6.52 -12.63
C THR A 269 -13.14 -5.39 -12.17
N VAL A 270 -12.83 -4.44 -13.04
CA VAL A 270 -11.97 -3.29 -12.71
C VAL A 270 -12.68 -2.39 -11.69
N SER A 271 -13.97 -2.10 -11.90
CA SER A 271 -14.77 -1.25 -11.01
C SER A 271 -14.81 -1.80 -9.58
N THR A 272 -15.15 -3.08 -9.45
CA THR A 272 -15.20 -3.77 -8.15
C THR A 272 -13.82 -3.82 -7.50
N LEU A 273 -12.77 -4.07 -8.27
CA LEU A 273 -11.41 -4.15 -7.75
C LEU A 273 -10.93 -2.79 -7.24
N VAL A 274 -11.00 -1.75 -8.07
CA VAL A 274 -10.53 -0.40 -7.71
C VAL A 274 -11.32 0.12 -6.51
N GLY A 275 -12.66 0.01 -6.53
CA GLY A 275 -13.46 0.40 -5.38
C GLY A 275 -13.09 -0.36 -4.10
N SER A 276 -12.80 -1.66 -4.19
CA SER A 276 -12.32 -2.45 -3.05
C SER A 276 -10.97 -1.99 -2.53
N ILE A 277 -10.01 -1.70 -3.43
CA ILE A 277 -8.69 -1.17 -3.06
C ILE A 277 -8.86 0.16 -2.33
N ILE A 278 -9.68 1.09 -2.84
CA ILE A 278 -9.86 2.39 -2.20
C ILE A 278 -10.53 2.25 -0.82
N ILE A 279 -11.56 1.41 -0.68
CA ILE A 279 -12.18 1.14 0.62
C ILE A 279 -11.13 0.64 1.62
N THR A 280 -10.31 -0.33 1.22
CA THR A 280 -9.21 -0.87 2.02
C THR A 280 -8.19 0.20 2.39
N GLN A 281 -7.77 1.05 1.46
CA GLN A 281 -6.81 2.12 1.73
C GLN A 281 -7.37 3.17 2.70
N VAL A 282 -8.64 3.56 2.55
CA VAL A 282 -9.33 4.45 3.50
C VAL A 282 -9.44 3.79 4.87
N TRP A 283 -9.71 2.48 4.93
CA TRP A 283 -9.81 1.74 6.18
C TRP A 283 -8.46 1.66 6.90
N ALA A 284 -7.41 1.26 6.20
CA ALA A 284 -6.04 1.21 6.72
C ALA A 284 -5.58 2.60 7.19
N ALA A 285 -5.85 3.65 6.41
CA ALA A 285 -5.57 5.03 6.80
C ALA A 285 -6.32 5.44 8.07
N ALA A 286 -7.60 5.09 8.20
CA ALA A 286 -8.37 5.37 9.41
C ALA A 286 -7.81 4.64 10.64
N GLN A 287 -7.44 3.36 10.51
CA GLN A 287 -6.85 2.56 11.60
C GLN A 287 -5.50 3.12 12.05
N SER A 288 -4.67 3.62 11.11
CA SER A 288 -3.37 4.22 11.43
C SER A 288 -3.47 5.44 12.37
N ARG A 289 -4.65 6.06 12.48
CA ARG A 289 -4.95 7.16 13.42
C ARG A 289 -5.04 6.71 14.88
N ILE A 290 -4.83 5.42 15.19
CA ILE A 290 -4.67 4.92 16.56
C ILE A 290 -3.58 5.69 17.34
N THR A 291 -2.60 6.23 16.62
CA THR A 291 -1.51 7.08 17.11
C THR A 291 -1.98 8.46 17.61
N GLN A 292 -3.15 8.92 17.20
CA GLN A 292 -3.74 10.19 17.61
C GLN A 292 -4.71 9.98 18.78
N THR A 293 -4.85 10.97 19.65
CA THR A 293 -5.94 10.97 20.65
C THR A 293 -7.30 11.04 19.97
N PRO A 294 -8.36 10.45 20.55
CA PRO A 294 -9.71 10.49 19.96
C PRO A 294 -10.19 11.90 19.65
N GLU A 295 -9.77 12.91 20.40
CA GLU A 295 -10.15 14.32 20.25
C GLU A 295 -9.59 14.94 18.97
N ASN A 296 -8.33 14.61 18.64
CA ASN A 296 -7.58 15.16 17.51
C ASN A 296 -7.91 14.49 16.17
N ARG A 297 -8.68 13.39 16.19
CA ARG A 297 -9.11 12.71 14.97
C ARG A 297 -10.21 13.53 14.28
N GLU A 298 -9.96 14.06 13.09
CA GLU A 298 -11.03 14.71 12.32
C GLU A 298 -12.06 13.68 11.81
N PRO A 299 -13.38 13.98 11.83
CA PRO A 299 -14.38 13.10 11.23
C PRO A 299 -14.15 12.93 9.74
N PHE A 300 -14.19 11.68 9.28
CA PHE A 300 -14.11 11.33 7.86
C PHE A 300 -15.28 10.42 7.48
N TYR A 301 -15.82 10.54 6.27
CA TYR A 301 -16.97 9.75 5.83
C TYR A 301 -16.67 8.96 4.55
N LEU A 302 -17.09 7.69 4.52
CA LEU A 302 -17.04 6.85 3.34
C LEU A 302 -18.46 6.67 2.78
N TYR A 303 -18.70 7.21 1.59
CA TYR A 303 -19.94 7.10 0.83
C TYR A 303 -19.79 5.99 -0.21
N VAL A 304 -20.63 4.97 -0.11
CA VAL A 304 -20.62 3.82 -1.02
C VAL A 304 -21.99 3.70 -1.68
N ASP A 305 -22.11 4.12 -2.94
CA ASP A 305 -23.29 3.82 -3.75
C ASP A 305 -23.21 2.39 -4.30
N GLU A 306 -24.36 1.74 -4.45
CA GLU A 306 -24.47 0.33 -4.85
C GLU A 306 -23.56 -0.62 -4.04
N LEU A 307 -23.72 -0.60 -2.71
CA LEU A 307 -22.99 -1.41 -1.72
C LEU A 307 -22.80 -2.88 -2.13
N GLN A 308 -23.77 -3.50 -2.80
CA GLN A 308 -23.67 -4.90 -3.20
C GLN A 308 -22.48 -5.20 -4.12
N ASN A 309 -21.92 -4.20 -4.81
CA ASN A 309 -20.70 -4.38 -5.60
C ASN A 309 -19.46 -4.61 -4.74
N PHE A 310 -19.50 -4.23 -3.45
CA PHE A 310 -18.34 -4.24 -2.55
C PHE A 310 -18.57 -5.04 -1.25
N GLY A 311 -19.83 -5.30 -0.90
CA GLY A 311 -20.26 -5.96 0.34
C GLY A 311 -20.36 -7.49 0.27
N SER A 312 -19.38 -8.14 -0.33
CA SER A 312 -19.29 -9.61 -0.35
C SER A 312 -18.63 -10.15 0.95
N GLU A 313 -18.63 -11.47 1.11
CA GLU A 313 -17.95 -12.13 2.23
C GLU A 313 -16.44 -11.81 2.25
N GLY A 314 -15.88 -11.64 3.45
CA GLY A 314 -14.50 -11.17 3.65
C GLY A 314 -14.27 -9.68 3.38
N SER A 315 -15.26 -8.90 2.95
CA SER A 315 -15.03 -7.45 2.75
C SER A 315 -14.67 -6.73 4.07
N ALA A 316 -13.69 -5.82 4.00
CA ALA A 316 -13.33 -4.93 5.11
C ALA A 316 -14.54 -4.16 5.67
N LEU A 317 -15.60 -3.97 4.86
CA LEU A 317 -16.82 -3.27 5.24
C LEU A 317 -17.52 -3.87 6.47
N ALA A 318 -17.51 -5.20 6.66
CA ALA A 318 -18.14 -5.82 7.83
C ALA A 318 -17.41 -5.44 9.13
N GLN A 319 -16.07 -5.47 9.09
CA GLN A 319 -15.22 -5.03 10.19
C GLN A 319 -15.32 -3.51 10.41
N MET A 320 -15.28 -2.73 9.33
CA MET A 320 -15.47 -1.27 9.38
C MET A 320 -16.79 -0.91 10.07
N LEU A 321 -17.89 -1.58 9.75
CA LEU A 321 -19.19 -1.35 10.40
C LEU A 321 -19.16 -1.62 11.91
N ALA A 322 -18.28 -2.49 12.39
CA ALA A 322 -18.13 -2.78 13.82
C ALA A 322 -17.16 -1.80 14.52
N GLU A 323 -16.05 -1.44 13.86
CA GLU A 323 -14.88 -0.82 14.52
C GLU A 323 -14.62 0.64 14.10
N ALA A 324 -15.11 1.08 12.93
CA ALA A 324 -14.75 2.38 12.35
C ALA A 324 -15.09 3.59 13.22
N ARG A 325 -16.04 3.44 14.14
CA ARG A 325 -16.41 4.47 15.11
C ARG A 325 -15.23 4.92 15.96
N GLU A 326 -14.36 4.01 16.39
CA GLU A 326 -13.20 4.32 17.22
C GLU A 326 -12.24 5.25 16.48
N TYR A 327 -12.15 5.06 15.18
CA TYR A 327 -11.32 5.86 14.29
C TYR A 327 -12.03 7.12 13.78
N ARG A 328 -13.21 7.50 14.28
CA ARG A 328 -14.06 8.59 13.77
C ARG A 328 -14.33 8.52 12.26
N LEU A 329 -14.42 7.31 11.72
CA LEU A 329 -14.84 7.04 10.34
C LEU A 329 -16.33 6.66 10.32
N GLY A 330 -17.15 7.45 9.63
CA GLY A 330 -18.57 7.17 9.39
C GLY A 330 -18.79 6.53 8.02
N LEU A 331 -19.77 5.64 7.90
CA LEU A 331 -20.10 4.99 6.61
C LEU A 331 -21.50 5.42 6.19
N TRP A 332 -21.66 5.78 4.92
CA TRP A 332 -22.95 6.02 4.28
C TRP A 332 -23.12 5.06 3.12
N LEU A 333 -23.96 4.07 3.31
CA LEU A 333 -24.08 2.94 2.40
C LEU A 333 -25.43 3.00 1.69
N ALA A 334 -25.44 2.86 0.36
CA ALA A 334 -26.66 2.74 -0.41
C ALA A 334 -26.77 1.38 -1.10
N THR A 335 -27.94 0.74 -1.00
CA THR A 335 -28.25 -0.49 -1.74
C THR A 335 -29.71 -0.50 -2.18
N GLN A 336 -30.00 -1.15 -3.31
CA GLN A 336 -31.38 -1.32 -3.76
C GLN A 336 -32.14 -2.29 -2.85
N TYR A 337 -31.54 -3.44 -2.59
CA TYR A 337 -32.10 -4.49 -1.75
C TYR A 337 -31.00 -5.06 -0.85
N ILE A 338 -31.31 -5.29 0.42
CA ILE A 338 -30.38 -5.91 1.36
C ILE A 338 -30.11 -7.37 0.97
N SER A 339 -31.09 -8.05 0.36
CA SER A 339 -30.94 -9.39 -0.23
C SER A 339 -29.89 -9.47 -1.32
N ASN A 340 -29.51 -8.35 -1.95
CA ASN A 340 -28.44 -8.35 -2.96
C ASN A 340 -27.04 -8.47 -2.35
N LEU A 341 -26.90 -8.37 -1.02
CA LEU A 341 -25.60 -8.61 -0.37
C LEU A 341 -25.38 -10.12 -0.27
N ASP A 342 -24.26 -10.59 -0.81
CA ASP A 342 -23.98 -12.02 -1.02
C ASP A 342 -23.96 -12.84 0.30
N SER A 343 -23.54 -12.22 1.40
CA SER A 343 -23.40 -12.88 2.70
C SER A 343 -24.46 -12.45 3.70
N LYS A 344 -25.08 -13.43 4.38
CA LYS A 344 -25.99 -13.19 5.51
C LYS A 344 -25.32 -12.41 6.63
N THR A 345 -24.03 -12.67 6.88
CA THR A 345 -23.22 -11.94 7.87
C THR A 345 -23.13 -10.46 7.51
N MET A 346 -22.93 -10.13 6.23
CA MET A 346 -22.88 -8.74 5.79
C MET A 346 -24.26 -8.06 5.88
N GLN A 347 -25.34 -8.76 5.52
CA GLN A 347 -26.71 -8.27 5.71
C GLN A 347 -26.99 -7.94 7.19
N GLU A 348 -26.57 -8.83 8.10
CA GLU A 348 -26.67 -8.65 9.54
C GLU A 348 -25.83 -7.48 10.05
N ALA A 349 -24.57 -7.38 9.62
CA ALA A 349 -23.66 -6.29 9.98
C ALA A 349 -24.25 -4.94 9.57
N VAL A 350 -24.72 -4.81 8.33
CA VAL A 350 -25.34 -3.58 7.82
C VAL A 350 -26.58 -3.22 8.65
N LEU A 351 -27.49 -4.16 8.88
CA LEU A 351 -28.74 -3.89 9.60
C LEU A 351 -28.53 -3.52 11.07
N ASN A 352 -27.56 -4.16 11.73
CA ASN A 352 -27.28 -3.99 13.15
C ASN A 352 -26.43 -2.74 13.44
N ASN A 353 -25.44 -2.47 12.60
CA ASN A 353 -24.48 -1.40 12.82
C ASN A 353 -24.88 -0.07 12.18
N CYS A 354 -25.65 -0.06 11.08
CA CYS A 354 -26.23 1.17 10.56
C CYS A 354 -27.42 1.62 11.42
N ARG A 355 -27.15 2.48 12.39
CA ARG A 355 -28.15 2.97 13.35
C ARG A 355 -29.08 4.01 12.74
N SER A 356 -28.64 4.72 11.71
CA SER A 356 -29.50 5.59 10.91
C SER A 356 -29.97 4.87 9.64
N LYS A 357 -31.25 4.97 9.31
CA LYS A 357 -31.83 4.32 8.11
C LYS A 357 -32.69 5.30 7.33
N ILE A 358 -32.50 5.35 6.02
CA ILE A 358 -33.28 6.14 5.05
C ILE A 358 -33.89 5.17 4.05
N LEU A 359 -35.22 5.04 4.06
CA LEU A 359 -35.93 4.06 3.26
C LEU A 359 -36.81 4.74 2.21
N PHE A 360 -36.49 4.52 0.95
CA PHE A 360 -37.31 4.86 -0.20
C PHE A 360 -38.06 3.59 -0.66
N GLN A 361 -39.35 3.47 -0.37
CA GLN A 361 -40.24 2.39 -0.82
C GLN A 361 -39.56 1.03 -1.15
N PRO A 362 -39.14 0.21 -0.16
CA PRO A 362 -38.50 -1.08 -0.41
C PRO A 362 -39.41 -2.02 -1.21
N SER A 363 -38.90 -2.57 -2.32
CA SER A 363 -39.65 -3.46 -3.23
C SER A 363 -39.58 -4.95 -2.85
N ASP A 364 -38.53 -5.41 -2.17
CA ASP A 364 -38.39 -6.80 -1.72
C ASP A 364 -39.31 -7.10 -0.53
N SER A 365 -40.18 -8.11 -0.63
CA SER A 365 -41.16 -8.46 0.40
C SER A 365 -40.55 -9.10 1.65
N GLU A 366 -39.44 -9.83 1.55
CA GLU A 366 -38.89 -10.63 2.65
C GLU A 366 -38.09 -9.74 3.61
N ASN A 367 -37.11 -9.00 3.09
CA ASN A 367 -36.31 -8.07 3.90
C ASN A 367 -37.07 -6.84 4.35
N LYS A 368 -38.19 -6.52 3.69
CA LYS A 368 -39.05 -5.40 4.10
C LYS A 368 -39.63 -5.59 5.48
N ASN A 369 -40.01 -6.80 5.89
CA ASN A 369 -40.50 -7.02 7.25
C ASN A 369 -39.39 -6.79 8.29
N ARG A 370 -38.16 -7.24 7.98
CA ARG A 370 -36.98 -7.04 8.84
C ARG A 370 -36.56 -5.57 8.93
N LEU A 371 -36.64 -4.83 7.82
CA LEU A 371 -36.42 -3.39 7.81
C LEU A 371 -37.50 -2.66 8.60
N ILE A 372 -38.77 -3.02 8.39
CA ILE A 372 -39.91 -2.45 9.11
C ILE A 372 -39.79 -2.67 10.61
N SER A 373 -39.34 -3.86 11.06
CA SER A 373 -39.16 -4.11 12.49
C SER A 373 -38.09 -3.23 13.15
N THR A 374 -37.23 -2.60 12.36
CA THR A 374 -36.25 -1.61 12.87
C THR A 374 -36.79 -0.18 12.93
N LEU A 375 -37.99 0.07 12.38
CA LEU A 375 -38.65 1.37 12.37
C LEU A 375 -39.64 1.49 13.52
N ASN A 376 -39.64 2.64 14.18
CA ASN A 376 -40.57 2.92 15.27
C ASN A 376 -41.79 3.68 14.75
N GLN A 377 -43.00 3.20 15.06
CA GLN A 377 -44.27 3.90 14.82
C GLN A 377 -44.61 4.19 13.35
N ILE A 378 -44.14 3.36 12.41
CA ILE A 378 -44.50 3.43 10.99
C ILE A 378 -45.12 2.11 10.53
N SER A 379 -46.26 2.17 9.86
CA SER A 379 -46.94 1.00 9.31
C SER A 379 -46.38 0.58 7.94
N LYS A 380 -46.58 -0.70 7.60
CA LYS A 380 -46.25 -1.24 6.27
C LYS A 380 -47.00 -0.51 5.14
N ASN A 381 -48.23 -0.07 5.40
CA ASN A 381 -49.05 0.66 4.42
C ASN A 381 -48.46 2.05 4.12
N GLU A 382 -47.97 2.77 5.14
CA GLU A 382 -47.33 4.07 4.94
C GLU A 382 -46.06 3.97 4.07
N ILE A 383 -45.27 2.90 4.27
CA ILE A 383 -44.09 2.63 3.45
C ILE A 383 -44.46 2.34 1.99
N ASN A 384 -45.52 1.57 1.77
CA ASN A 384 -45.98 1.22 0.41
C ASN A 384 -46.48 2.45 -0.37
N GLN A 385 -46.97 3.46 0.33
CA GLN A 385 -47.49 4.71 -0.24
C GLN A 385 -46.41 5.78 -0.45
N LEU A 386 -45.13 5.47 -0.17
CA LEU A 386 -44.03 6.38 -0.48
C LEU A 386 -43.92 6.55 -1.99
N GLY A 387 -44.03 7.79 -2.45
CA GLY A 387 -43.71 8.18 -3.81
C GLY A 387 -42.21 8.40 -4.01
N ARG A 388 -41.83 8.82 -5.22
CA ARG A 388 -40.46 9.27 -5.51
C ARG A 388 -40.07 10.44 -4.60
N TYR A 389 -38.79 10.48 -4.21
CA TYR A 389 -38.21 11.53 -3.36
C TYR A 389 -38.87 11.68 -1.97
N ARG A 390 -39.61 10.65 -1.55
CA ARG A 390 -40.15 10.54 -0.20
C ARG A 390 -39.51 9.36 0.50
N ALA A 391 -38.99 9.61 1.67
CA ALA A 391 -38.30 8.60 2.46
C ALA A 391 -38.85 8.52 3.88
N ILE A 392 -38.56 7.40 4.53
CA ILE A 392 -38.66 7.31 5.99
C ILE A 392 -37.26 7.40 6.55
N LEU A 393 -37.07 8.33 7.48
CA LEU A 393 -35.85 8.49 8.25
C LEU A 393 -36.05 7.93 9.66
N GLN A 394 -35.23 6.96 10.02
CA GLN A 394 -35.05 6.50 11.40
C GLN A 394 -33.67 6.97 11.88
N THR A 395 -33.64 7.86 12.87
CA THR A 395 -32.40 8.27 13.55
C THR A 395 -32.18 7.43 14.81
N PRO A 396 -30.92 7.26 15.25
CA PRO A 396 -30.59 6.68 16.55
C PRO A 396 -31.26 7.45 17.70
N SER A 397 -31.54 6.77 18.82
CA SER A 397 -31.96 7.44 20.05
C SER A 397 -31.16 6.97 21.25
N ARG A 398 -30.87 7.90 22.17
CA ARG A 398 -30.06 7.66 23.38
C ARG A 398 -30.87 7.16 24.59
N LYS A 399 -32.19 7.42 24.67
CA LYS A 399 -33.01 7.12 25.88
C LYS A 399 -34.41 6.57 25.60
N THR A 400 -35.09 7.03 24.56
CA THR A 400 -36.43 6.56 24.14
C THR A 400 -36.47 6.43 22.64
N GLN A 401 -36.90 5.28 22.10
CA GLN A 401 -36.99 5.06 20.66
C GLN A 401 -37.71 6.22 19.96
N LYS A 402 -36.96 7.05 19.20
CA LYS A 402 -37.54 8.14 18.43
C LYS A 402 -38.39 7.53 17.32
N PRO A 403 -39.62 8.03 17.08
CA PRO A 403 -40.43 7.57 15.96
C PRO A 403 -39.67 7.83 14.67
N ALA A 404 -39.78 6.90 13.72
CA ALA A 404 -39.36 7.15 12.36
C ALA A 404 -40.25 8.24 11.76
N VAL A 405 -39.67 9.05 10.88
CA VAL A 405 -40.31 10.25 10.34
C VAL A 405 -40.38 10.13 8.83
N LYS A 406 -41.55 10.39 8.26
CA LYS A 406 -41.69 10.56 6.82
C LYS A 406 -41.18 11.94 6.42
N ILE A 407 -40.31 11.98 5.43
CA ILE A 407 -39.71 13.21 4.91
C ILE A 407 -39.88 13.29 3.39
N ASP A 408 -40.04 14.51 2.89
CA ASP A 408 -39.81 14.86 1.49
C ASP A 408 -38.33 15.26 1.38
N THR A 409 -37.53 14.51 0.62
CA THR A 409 -36.08 14.77 0.51
C THR A 409 -35.82 16.05 -0.27
N TYR A 410 -34.74 16.75 0.06
CA TYR A 410 -34.43 18.02 -0.61
C TYR A 410 -34.32 17.86 -2.13
N PRO A 411 -34.90 18.78 -2.91
CA PRO A 411 -34.78 18.77 -4.35
C PRO A 411 -33.32 19.07 -4.76
N PRO A 412 -32.83 18.49 -5.86
CA PRO A 412 -31.55 18.89 -6.42
C PRO A 412 -31.63 20.32 -6.97
N TRP A 413 -30.51 21.05 -6.90
CA TRP A 413 -30.32 22.31 -7.62
C TRP A 413 -29.22 22.16 -8.68
N THR A 414 -29.16 23.11 -9.60
CA THR A 414 -28.07 23.22 -10.60
C THR A 414 -26.85 23.84 -9.93
N GLY A 415 -25.65 23.27 -10.16
CA GLY A 415 -24.41 23.92 -9.74
C GLY A 415 -24.09 25.11 -10.64
N ASP A 416 -23.36 26.08 -10.11
CA ASP A 416 -23.09 27.37 -10.77
C ASP A 416 -21.77 27.36 -11.58
N ARG A 417 -21.09 26.21 -11.66
CA ARG A 417 -19.79 26.08 -12.35
C ARG A 417 -19.93 25.51 -13.75
N ASP A 418 -19.37 26.24 -14.71
CA ASP A 418 -19.08 25.76 -16.06
C ASP A 418 -17.74 24.99 -16.08
N ASN A 419 -17.48 24.22 -17.15
CA ASN A 419 -16.23 23.48 -17.39
C ASN A 419 -15.83 22.48 -16.28
N ILE A 420 -16.77 21.62 -15.87
CA ILE A 420 -16.49 20.55 -14.90
C ILE A 420 -15.39 19.60 -15.40
N ASP A 421 -15.34 19.34 -16.71
CA ASP A 421 -14.32 18.45 -17.30
C ASP A 421 -12.89 19.00 -17.08
N ASP A 422 -12.68 20.32 -17.12
CA ASP A 422 -11.38 20.94 -16.81
C ASP A 422 -11.02 20.78 -15.32
N LEU A 423 -12.02 20.74 -14.43
CA LEU A 423 -11.80 20.49 -13.00
C LEU A 423 -11.46 19.02 -12.75
N GLU A 424 -12.11 18.09 -13.43
CA GLU A 424 -11.77 16.65 -13.38
C GLU A 424 -10.30 16.44 -13.75
N ASP A 425 -9.83 17.03 -14.85
CA ASP A 425 -8.43 16.97 -15.28
C ASP A 425 -7.48 17.59 -14.25
N ARG A 426 -7.78 18.79 -13.75
CA ARG A 426 -6.95 19.46 -12.73
C ARG A 426 -6.83 18.63 -11.45
N CYS A 427 -7.92 18.06 -10.98
CA CYS A 427 -7.95 17.24 -9.76
C CYS A 427 -7.35 15.84 -9.97
N SER A 428 -7.31 15.34 -11.22
CA SER A 428 -6.60 14.10 -11.58
C SER A 428 -5.08 14.29 -11.56
N VAL A 429 -4.60 15.47 -11.98
CA VAL A 429 -3.18 15.81 -12.14
C VAL A 429 -2.57 16.33 -10.84
N ALA A 430 -3.38 16.73 -9.86
CA ALA A 430 -2.94 17.17 -8.53
C ALA A 430 -2.36 16.00 -7.71
N SER A 431 -1.23 15.45 -8.15
CA SER A 431 -0.35 14.62 -7.34
C SER A 431 0.24 15.50 -6.23
N GLU A 432 0.28 14.99 -5.00
CA GLU A 432 0.97 15.64 -3.89
C GLU A 432 2.51 15.73 -4.12
N ASN A 433 3.04 15.18 -5.24
CA ASN A 433 4.45 15.20 -5.61
C ASN A 433 4.68 15.59 -7.11
N PRO A 434 4.64 16.89 -7.46
CA PRO A 434 4.87 17.36 -8.82
C PRO A 434 6.32 17.17 -9.36
N GLU A 435 7.30 16.82 -8.53
CA GLU A 435 8.69 16.69 -8.94
C GLU A 435 9.00 15.40 -9.75
N GLN A 436 8.19 14.34 -9.59
CA GLN A 436 8.44 13.05 -10.26
C GLN A 436 7.96 13.02 -11.72
N GLU A 437 6.90 13.75 -12.07
CA GLU A 437 6.33 13.74 -13.43
C GLU A 437 7.24 14.39 -14.47
N THR A 438 8.05 15.37 -14.05
CA THR A 438 9.01 16.07 -14.91
C THR A 438 10.18 15.16 -15.30
N ARG A 439 10.56 14.21 -14.44
CA ARG A 439 11.62 13.22 -14.73
C ARG A 439 11.13 12.11 -15.66
N LEU A 440 9.88 11.66 -15.51
CA LEU A 440 9.31 10.58 -16.34
C LEU A 440 9.03 10.98 -17.79
N LYS A 441 8.58 12.22 -18.04
CA LYS A 441 8.33 12.70 -19.42
C LYS A 441 9.62 13.01 -20.19
N GLN A 442 10.74 13.28 -19.51
CA GLN A 442 12.06 13.43 -20.14
C GLN A 442 12.76 12.08 -20.38
N SER A 443 12.36 11.01 -19.69
CA SER A 443 13.01 9.69 -19.73
C SER A 443 12.43 8.72 -20.77
N LEU A 444 11.24 8.98 -21.34
CA LEU A 444 10.66 8.13 -22.39
C LEU A 444 11.25 8.40 -23.78
N GLY A 445 12.57 8.21 -23.89
CA GLY A 445 13.26 7.89 -25.13
C GLY A 445 13.20 6.37 -25.38
N LYS A 446 12.84 5.97 -26.58
CA LYS A 446 12.72 4.56 -27.00
C LYS A 446 14.01 3.76 -26.76
N GLY A 447 13.90 2.67 -26.01
CA GLY A 447 14.71 1.47 -26.19
C GLY A 447 15.43 0.95 -24.93
N ASN A 448 15.12 -0.30 -24.57
CA ASN A 448 15.84 -1.21 -23.67
C ASN A 448 17.25 -0.75 -23.28
N ASN A 449 17.48 -0.37 -21.99
CA ASN A 449 18.78 -0.48 -21.27
C ASN A 449 18.76 0.13 -19.85
N ALA A 450 17.74 -0.10 -19.01
CA ALA A 450 17.68 0.48 -17.65
C ALA A 450 18.91 0.13 -16.77
N GLY A 451 19.45 -1.09 -16.89
CA GLY A 451 20.63 -1.52 -16.11
C GLY A 451 21.94 -0.82 -16.50
N LYS A 452 22.07 -0.32 -17.75
CA LYS A 452 23.27 0.43 -18.18
C LYS A 452 23.24 1.89 -17.75
N GLU A 453 22.06 2.43 -17.45
CA GLU A 453 21.88 3.82 -17.05
C GLU A 453 22.31 4.00 -15.59
N LYS A 454 21.79 3.17 -14.68
CA LYS A 454 22.19 3.17 -13.25
C LYS A 454 23.68 2.88 -13.02
N HIS A 455 24.25 1.91 -13.74
CA HIS A 455 25.67 1.60 -13.65
C HIS A 455 26.57 2.81 -14.05
N ARG A 456 26.14 3.61 -15.04
CA ARG A 456 26.87 4.83 -15.43
C ARG A 456 26.68 5.97 -14.42
N GLU A 457 25.51 6.06 -13.79
CA GLU A 457 25.25 7.01 -12.71
C GLU A 457 26.15 6.73 -11.50
N LEU A 458 26.27 5.46 -11.10
CA LEU A 458 27.14 5.04 -9.99
C LEU A 458 28.61 5.42 -10.23
N LEU A 459 29.13 5.14 -11.43
CA LEU A 459 30.50 5.53 -11.82
C LEU A 459 30.70 7.05 -11.85
N ALA A 460 29.70 7.81 -12.28
CA ALA A 460 29.76 9.27 -12.31
C ALA A 460 29.77 9.87 -10.89
N GLN A 461 28.97 9.31 -9.97
CA GLN A 461 28.93 9.70 -8.57
C GLN A 461 30.26 9.36 -7.87
N ALA A 462 30.77 8.13 -8.05
CA ALA A 462 32.05 7.70 -7.51
C ALA A 462 33.19 8.61 -7.94
N LYS A 463 33.27 8.91 -9.24
CA LYS A 463 34.27 9.84 -9.79
C LYS A 463 34.19 11.21 -9.13
N LYS A 464 32.99 11.80 -9.08
CA LYS A 464 32.77 13.14 -8.52
C LYS A 464 33.21 13.19 -7.05
N GLN A 465 32.87 12.18 -6.26
CA GLN A 465 33.17 12.16 -4.82
C GLN A 465 34.65 11.84 -4.53
N LEU A 466 35.26 10.89 -5.25
CA LEU A 466 36.68 10.56 -5.12
C LEU A 466 37.60 11.73 -5.48
N GLU A 467 37.28 12.48 -6.55
CA GLU A 467 38.08 13.65 -6.96
C GLU A 467 37.83 14.88 -6.06
N GLN A 468 36.69 14.97 -5.37
CA GLN A 468 36.34 16.10 -4.50
C GLN A 468 37.06 16.11 -3.15
N LYS A 469 37.55 14.95 -2.64
CA LYS A 469 38.18 14.84 -1.31
C LYS A 469 39.52 15.60 -1.14
N ARG A 470 40.04 16.29 -2.16
CA ARG A 470 41.32 17.06 -2.13
C ARG A 470 42.56 16.25 -1.72
N ASP A 471 42.50 14.92 -1.81
CA ASP A 471 43.59 14.02 -1.42
C ASP A 471 44.55 13.66 -2.58
N GLY A 472 44.38 14.25 -3.77
CA GLY A 472 45.25 13.99 -4.94
C GLY A 472 44.84 12.78 -5.78
N ILE A 473 43.67 12.19 -5.52
CA ILE A 473 43.11 11.06 -6.27
C ILE A 473 42.59 11.53 -7.64
N GLN A 474 42.92 10.82 -8.72
CA GLN A 474 42.38 11.05 -10.07
C GLN A 474 41.65 9.81 -10.60
N VAL A 475 40.44 10.00 -11.15
CA VAL A 475 39.61 8.88 -11.66
C VAL A 475 39.44 8.97 -13.17
N GLN A 476 40.00 7.99 -13.88
CA GLN A 476 39.86 7.83 -15.32
C GLN A 476 38.87 6.70 -15.65
N LEU A 477 37.63 7.06 -15.99
CA LEU A 477 36.64 6.10 -16.49
C LEU A 477 37.03 5.63 -17.90
N LEU A 478 36.90 4.32 -18.15
CA LEU A 478 37.21 3.71 -19.44
C LEU A 478 35.90 3.40 -20.19
N HIS A 479 35.82 3.76 -21.47
CA HIS A 479 34.66 3.41 -22.29
C HIS A 479 34.75 1.94 -22.71
N GLN A 480 33.89 1.08 -22.14
CA GLN A 480 33.74 -0.31 -22.58
C GLN A 480 32.98 -0.39 -23.92
N GLY A 481 33.66 -0.87 -24.96
CA GLY A 481 32.99 -1.43 -26.14
C GLY A 481 32.50 -2.85 -25.84
N ALA A 482 31.44 -3.30 -26.51
CA ALA A 482 30.92 -4.66 -26.33
C ALA A 482 32.01 -5.71 -26.63
N GLY A 483 32.43 -6.45 -25.61
CA GLY A 483 33.40 -7.56 -25.73
C GLY A 483 34.87 -7.20 -25.44
N GLU A 484 35.19 -6.01 -24.93
CA GLU A 484 36.54 -5.72 -24.44
C GLU A 484 36.71 -6.05 -22.95
N ASP A 485 37.70 -6.88 -22.61
CA ASP A 485 38.04 -7.31 -21.25
C ASP A 485 38.90 -6.24 -20.53
N LYS A 486 38.25 -5.18 -20.02
CA LYS A 486 38.89 -4.02 -19.35
C LYS A 486 38.06 -3.59 -18.12
N PRO A 487 38.70 -3.04 -17.06
CA PRO A 487 37.97 -2.50 -15.90
C PRO A 487 37.12 -1.29 -16.27
N ASP A 488 36.11 -0.98 -15.46
CA ASP A 488 35.22 0.18 -15.65
C ASP A 488 35.98 1.52 -15.56
N GLY A 489 37.04 1.56 -14.76
CA GLY A 489 37.94 2.70 -14.66
C GLY A 489 39.29 2.38 -14.04
N LYS A 490 40.14 3.40 -13.96
CA LYS A 490 41.40 3.39 -13.22
C LYS A 490 41.41 4.54 -12.23
N VAL A 491 41.87 4.27 -11.02
CA VAL A 491 42.09 5.28 -9.98
C VAL A 491 43.60 5.43 -9.81
N ILE A 492 44.09 6.66 -9.96
CA ILE A 492 45.47 7.02 -9.62
C ILE A 492 45.46 7.50 -8.18
N LEU A 493 46.13 6.77 -7.30
CA LEU A 493 46.24 7.06 -5.88
C LEU A 493 47.33 8.12 -5.61
N PRO A 494 47.36 8.76 -4.42
CA PRO A 494 48.27 9.87 -4.12
C PRO A 494 49.77 9.50 -4.15
N ASP A 495 50.09 8.21 -4.15
CA ASP A 495 51.44 7.65 -4.26
C ASP A 495 51.83 7.24 -5.69
N ASP A 496 51.09 7.71 -6.69
CA ASP A 496 51.21 7.40 -8.13
C ASP A 496 50.93 5.92 -8.49
N THR A 497 50.39 5.11 -7.56
CA THR A 497 49.93 3.75 -7.87
C THR A 497 48.58 3.76 -8.59
N VAL A 498 48.28 2.68 -9.33
CA VAL A 498 47.06 2.57 -10.15
C VAL A 498 46.20 1.41 -9.67
N ALA A 499 45.02 1.72 -9.15
CA ALA A 499 43.98 0.76 -8.79
C ALA A 499 42.94 0.60 -9.92
N HIS A 500 42.29 -0.56 -9.99
CA HIS A 500 41.14 -0.80 -10.87
C HIS A 500 39.87 -0.28 -10.18
N LEU A 501 38.97 0.33 -10.95
CA LEU A 501 37.63 0.73 -10.48
C LEU A 501 36.60 -0.18 -11.13
N GLU A 502 35.74 -0.80 -10.32
CA GLU A 502 34.65 -1.68 -10.79
C GLU A 502 33.35 -1.26 -10.10
N ALA A 503 32.29 -0.99 -10.87
CA ALA A 503 31.00 -0.55 -10.36
C ALA A 503 29.98 -1.69 -10.36
N GLU A 504 29.72 -2.24 -9.18
CA GLU A 504 28.92 -3.44 -9.04
C GLU A 504 27.47 -3.07 -8.67
N HIS A 505 26.66 -2.85 -9.71
CA HIS A 505 25.23 -2.56 -9.59
C HIS A 505 24.39 -3.84 -9.83
N SER A 506 24.33 -4.33 -11.06
CA SER A 506 23.62 -5.57 -11.41
C SER A 506 24.51 -6.82 -11.36
N THR A 507 25.77 -6.70 -10.94
CA THR A 507 26.74 -7.81 -10.96
C THR A 507 26.79 -8.58 -9.65
N LEU A 508 26.25 -8.03 -8.56
CA LEU A 508 26.16 -8.74 -7.26
C LEU A 508 25.23 -9.97 -7.31
N SER A 509 24.38 -10.08 -8.35
CA SER A 509 23.61 -11.30 -8.67
C SER A 509 24.41 -12.31 -9.51
N LYS A 510 25.65 -11.97 -9.90
CA LYS A 510 26.58 -12.82 -10.67
C LYS A 510 27.96 -12.87 -10.01
N PRO A 511 28.10 -13.56 -8.85
CA PRO A 511 29.35 -13.59 -8.09
C PRO A 511 30.57 -14.01 -8.91
N ALA A 512 30.43 -14.96 -9.83
CA ALA A 512 31.52 -15.38 -10.72
C ALA A 512 32.08 -14.20 -11.57
N LYS A 513 31.24 -13.24 -11.97
CA LYS A 513 31.67 -12.06 -12.72
C LYS A 513 32.42 -11.07 -11.83
N VAL A 514 31.96 -10.87 -10.59
CA VAL A 514 32.67 -10.05 -9.57
C VAL A 514 34.06 -10.64 -9.33
N LEU A 515 34.14 -11.96 -9.10
CA LEU A 515 35.40 -12.67 -8.86
C LEU A 515 36.33 -12.63 -10.08
N THR A 516 35.79 -12.67 -11.29
CA THR A 516 36.58 -12.51 -12.52
C THR A 516 37.18 -11.11 -12.62
N ASN A 517 36.41 -10.07 -12.32
CA ASN A 517 36.90 -8.69 -12.26
C ASN A 517 37.98 -8.54 -11.18
N TYR A 518 37.77 -9.15 -10.01
CA TYR A 518 38.74 -9.14 -8.92
C TYR A 518 40.05 -9.83 -9.31
N LEU A 519 39.95 -11.04 -9.88
CA LEU A 519 41.10 -11.82 -10.36
C LEU A 519 41.90 -11.05 -11.42
N ARG A 520 41.22 -10.28 -12.29
CA ARG A 520 41.87 -9.46 -13.31
C ARG A 520 42.81 -8.42 -12.70
N ALA A 521 42.39 -7.77 -11.62
CA ALA A 521 43.23 -6.80 -10.91
C ALA A 521 44.36 -7.49 -10.14
N ALA A 522 44.05 -8.61 -9.47
CA ALA A 522 45.01 -9.47 -8.77
C ALA A 522 46.18 -9.89 -9.66
N GLN A 523 45.89 -10.41 -10.85
CA GLN A 523 46.90 -10.86 -11.83
C GLN A 523 47.79 -9.72 -12.36
N GLN A 524 47.32 -8.47 -12.26
CA GLN A 524 48.10 -7.28 -12.60
C GLN A 524 48.82 -6.67 -11.39
N GLY A 525 48.71 -7.28 -10.21
CA GLY A 525 49.27 -6.76 -8.97
C GLY A 525 48.70 -5.40 -8.58
N ARG A 526 47.39 -5.20 -8.80
CA ARG A 526 46.70 -3.93 -8.53
C ARG A 526 45.56 -4.14 -7.55
N GLU A 527 45.34 -3.13 -6.72
CA GLU A 527 44.17 -3.03 -5.84
C GLU A 527 42.88 -2.87 -6.66
N THR A 528 41.78 -3.49 -6.20
CA THR A 528 40.43 -3.26 -6.75
C THR A 528 39.62 -2.36 -5.84
N ILE A 529 39.14 -1.25 -6.38
CA ILE A 529 38.17 -0.37 -5.73
C ILE A 529 36.80 -0.71 -6.29
N PHE A 530 36.00 -1.38 -5.47
CA PHE A 530 34.61 -1.67 -5.80
C PHE A 530 33.71 -0.52 -5.36
N VAL A 531 32.78 -0.15 -6.23
CA VAL A 531 31.75 0.85 -5.94
C VAL A 531 30.40 0.17 -5.94
N VAL A 532 29.64 0.34 -4.86
CA VAL A 532 28.31 -0.22 -4.68
C VAL A 532 27.31 0.82 -4.19
N GLU A 533 26.03 0.57 -4.44
CA GLU A 533 24.92 1.35 -3.85
C GLU A 533 24.76 1.00 -2.36
N GLN A 534 24.22 1.94 -1.58
CA GLN A 534 23.86 1.74 -0.17
C GLN A 534 23.12 0.41 0.09
N GLY A 535 23.54 -0.29 1.14
CA GLY A 535 23.04 -1.60 1.58
C GLY A 535 23.74 -2.80 0.95
N ASN A 536 24.70 -2.60 0.04
CA ASN A 536 25.32 -3.69 -0.71
C ASN A 536 26.78 -3.99 -0.34
N ALA A 537 27.42 -3.19 0.52
CA ALA A 537 28.81 -3.39 0.90
C ALA A 537 29.07 -4.77 1.52
N VAL A 538 28.21 -5.19 2.47
CA VAL A 538 28.29 -6.51 3.13
C VAL A 538 28.16 -7.65 2.12
N LYS A 539 27.23 -7.53 1.16
CA LYS A 539 27.01 -8.57 0.14
C LYS A 539 28.24 -8.76 -0.74
N LEU A 540 28.86 -7.66 -1.17
CA LEU A 540 30.08 -7.69 -1.95
C LEU A 540 31.25 -8.28 -1.15
N GLN A 541 31.41 -7.84 0.11
CA GLN A 541 32.47 -8.32 0.99
C GLN A 541 32.41 -9.85 1.14
N ASN A 542 31.23 -10.40 1.40
CA ASN A 542 31.04 -11.85 1.50
C ASN A 542 31.45 -12.60 0.22
N ILE A 543 31.19 -12.03 -0.97
CA ILE A 543 31.61 -12.64 -2.23
C ILE A 543 33.13 -12.67 -2.35
N VAL A 544 33.81 -11.60 -1.92
CA VAL A 544 35.27 -11.43 -2.08
C VAL A 544 36.05 -12.21 -1.02
N GLU A 545 35.58 -12.23 0.23
CA GLU A 545 36.23 -12.92 1.36
C GLU A 545 35.94 -14.42 1.35
N GLU A 546 34.71 -14.82 0.98
CA GLU A 546 34.33 -16.21 0.78
C GLU A 546 33.90 -16.45 -0.68
N PRO A 547 34.87 -16.64 -1.61
CA PRO A 547 34.61 -16.78 -3.04
C PRO A 547 34.05 -18.17 -3.45
N VAL A 548 33.24 -18.76 -2.58
CA VAL A 548 32.53 -20.04 -2.77
C VAL A 548 31.06 -19.91 -2.41
N ASN A 549 30.22 -20.76 -2.99
CA ASN A 549 28.82 -20.88 -2.60
C ASN A 549 28.66 -21.93 -1.49
N ARG A 550 28.52 -21.47 -0.24
CA ARG A 550 28.32 -22.32 0.96
C ARG A 550 26.98 -23.08 0.99
N ARG A 551 26.06 -22.84 0.04
CA ARG A 551 24.82 -23.64 -0.12
C ARG A 551 25.03 -24.89 -0.96
N GLY A 552 26.14 -24.94 -1.69
CA GLY A 552 26.52 -26.04 -2.53
C GLY A 552 27.09 -27.22 -1.76
N ASN A 553 27.15 -28.38 -2.39
CA ASN A 553 27.65 -29.61 -1.79
C ASN A 553 28.52 -30.44 -2.74
N ASP A 554 29.09 -29.80 -3.76
CA ASP A 554 29.96 -30.46 -4.73
C ASP A 554 31.35 -30.78 -4.14
N HIS A 555 31.78 -30.02 -3.14
CA HIS A 555 33.06 -30.15 -2.47
C HIS A 555 32.92 -30.10 -0.94
N GLU A 556 33.74 -30.86 -0.22
CA GLU A 556 33.89 -30.76 1.24
C GLU A 556 35.02 -29.78 1.57
N ASP A 557 34.77 -28.87 2.52
CA ASP A 557 35.78 -27.95 3.04
C ASP A 557 36.58 -28.69 4.13
N GLN A 558 37.90 -28.77 3.96
CA GLN A 558 38.78 -29.48 4.88
C GLN A 558 39.22 -28.59 6.06
N ASP A 559 39.09 -27.28 5.91
CA ASP A 559 39.56 -26.27 6.87
C ASP A 559 38.40 -25.62 7.66
N ALA A 560 37.16 -25.73 7.17
CA ALA A 560 35.93 -25.37 7.87
C ALA A 560 34.91 -26.52 7.82
N ASP A 561 34.21 -26.82 8.92
CA ASP A 561 33.16 -27.85 8.94
C ASP A 561 32.02 -27.47 7.96
N GLY A 562 32.00 -28.05 6.74
CA GLY A 562 30.95 -27.77 5.76
C GLY A 562 31.22 -28.27 4.34
N SER A 563 30.26 -28.04 3.44
CA SER A 563 30.40 -28.29 2.00
C SER A 563 30.18 -27.00 1.19
N TYR A 564 30.68 -26.95 -0.04
CA TYR A 564 30.54 -25.81 -0.94
C TYR A 564 30.45 -26.22 -2.41
N SER A 565 30.01 -25.30 -3.25
CA SER A 565 30.15 -25.36 -4.72
C SER A 565 30.82 -24.08 -5.21
N TYR A 566 31.50 -24.14 -6.35
CA TYR A 566 32.05 -22.95 -6.99
C TYR A 566 30.94 -22.09 -7.62
N TYR A 567 31.13 -20.77 -7.65
CA TYR A 567 30.23 -19.88 -8.39
C TYR A 567 30.39 -20.11 -9.90
N THR A 568 29.29 -20.14 -10.65
CA THR A 568 29.30 -20.38 -12.09
C THR A 568 29.04 -19.10 -12.90
N ASN A 569 29.67 -19.01 -14.07
CA ASN A 569 29.40 -17.94 -15.03
C ASN A 569 28.12 -18.22 -15.85
N GLN A 570 27.77 -17.34 -16.80
CA GLN A 570 26.55 -17.48 -17.61
C GLN A 570 26.55 -18.70 -18.54
N ASP A 571 27.73 -19.27 -18.82
CA ASP A 571 27.92 -20.45 -19.64
C ASP A 571 27.99 -21.74 -18.79
N GLY A 572 27.84 -21.62 -17.46
CA GLY A 572 27.86 -22.74 -16.51
C GLY A 572 29.26 -23.18 -16.07
N GLU A 573 30.30 -22.42 -16.38
CA GLU A 573 31.68 -22.75 -15.99
C GLU A 573 31.96 -22.27 -14.56
N GLU A 574 32.58 -23.13 -13.76
CA GLU A 574 32.93 -22.88 -12.36
C GLU A 574 34.16 -21.96 -12.21
N PHE A 575 34.08 -20.99 -11.31
CA PHE A 575 35.21 -20.16 -10.91
C PHE A 575 36.06 -20.89 -9.85
N THR A 576 37.17 -21.48 -10.25
CA THR A 576 38.01 -22.33 -9.38
C THR A 576 39.31 -21.65 -8.90
N GLN A 577 39.61 -20.44 -9.36
CA GLN A 577 40.89 -19.75 -9.14
C GLN A 577 40.94 -18.96 -7.83
N ILE A 578 40.49 -19.57 -6.74
CA ILE A 578 40.34 -18.91 -5.43
C ILE A 578 41.70 -18.59 -4.79
N ASP A 579 42.66 -19.49 -4.92
CA ASP A 579 44.00 -19.34 -4.33
C ASP A 579 44.75 -18.09 -4.85
N GLU A 580 44.43 -17.65 -6.07
CA GLU A 580 45.00 -16.43 -6.68
C GLU A 580 44.48 -15.15 -6.01
N LEU A 581 43.38 -15.21 -5.25
CA LEU A 581 42.74 -14.07 -4.61
C LEU A 581 43.20 -13.84 -3.17
N GLN A 582 43.78 -14.84 -2.50
CA GLN A 582 44.07 -14.84 -1.05
C GLN A 582 45.01 -13.73 -0.55
N ASN A 583 45.71 -13.01 -1.44
CA ASN A 583 46.62 -11.92 -1.09
C ASN A 583 46.36 -10.62 -1.89
N SER A 584 45.20 -10.52 -2.53
CA SER A 584 44.85 -9.33 -3.33
C SER A 584 44.23 -8.25 -2.44
N GLU A 585 44.56 -6.99 -2.72
CA GLU A 585 44.01 -5.86 -1.97
C GLU A 585 42.72 -5.37 -2.63
N TYR A 586 41.70 -5.06 -1.82
CA TYR A 586 40.46 -4.46 -2.29
C TYR A 586 39.94 -3.42 -1.29
N ARG A 587 39.14 -2.47 -1.80
CA ARG A 587 38.34 -1.54 -0.98
C ARG A 587 36.92 -1.51 -1.49
N ILE A 588 35.98 -1.37 -0.56
CA ILE A 588 34.56 -1.19 -0.89
C ILE A 588 34.18 0.25 -0.59
N ILE A 589 33.63 0.91 -1.61
CA ILE A 589 33.08 2.25 -1.54
C ILE A 589 31.58 2.14 -1.66
N GLU A 590 30.89 2.59 -0.62
CA GLU A 590 29.44 2.63 -0.58
C GLU A 590 28.95 4.07 -0.79
N ILE A 591 28.11 4.26 -1.81
CA ILE A 591 27.56 5.58 -2.15
C ILE A 591 26.19 5.73 -1.50
N HIS A 592 26.10 6.71 -0.61
CA HIS A 592 24.85 7.27 -0.08
C HIS A 592 24.49 8.53 -0.87
N GLU A 593 23.21 8.93 -0.86
CA GLU A 593 22.68 10.03 -1.68
C GLU A 593 23.56 11.31 -1.68
N ASP A 594 24.24 11.63 -0.58
CA ASP A 594 25.19 12.76 -0.48
C ASP A 594 26.53 12.46 0.23
N GLN A 595 26.82 11.21 0.62
CA GLN A 595 28.02 10.86 1.40
C GLN A 595 28.67 9.56 0.90
N LEU A 596 29.98 9.42 1.15
CA LEU A 596 30.77 8.25 0.75
C LEU A 596 31.34 7.60 2.00
N GLU A 597 30.99 6.33 2.20
CA GLU A 597 31.56 5.48 3.24
C GLU A 597 32.63 4.56 2.62
N ILE A 598 33.82 4.53 3.23
CA ILE A 598 34.94 3.70 2.78
C ILE A 598 35.13 2.60 3.82
N HIS A 599 34.88 1.37 3.39
CA HIS A 599 35.12 0.19 4.20
C HIS A 599 36.56 -0.27 3.98
N ASN A 600 37.45 0.07 4.94
CA ASN A 600 38.89 -0.27 4.93
C ASN A 600 39.22 -1.48 5.85
N SER A 601 38.21 -2.08 6.47
CA SER A 601 38.31 -3.19 7.42
C SER A 601 37.01 -4.00 7.30
N PRO A 602 36.94 -5.24 7.83
CA PRO A 602 35.73 -6.04 7.74
C PRO A 602 34.53 -5.25 8.25
N VAL A 603 33.45 -5.19 7.47
CA VAL A 603 32.21 -4.53 7.91
C VAL A 603 31.63 -5.41 9.02
N GLU A 604 31.91 -5.04 10.27
CA GLU A 604 31.35 -5.75 11.41
C GLU A 604 29.82 -5.58 11.39
N PRO A 605 29.05 -6.66 11.50
CA PRO A 605 27.62 -6.55 11.76
C PRO A 605 27.46 -5.90 13.14
N GLU A 606 27.01 -4.64 13.18
CA GLU A 606 26.80 -3.93 14.44
C GLU A 606 25.76 -4.68 15.29
N CYS A 607 26.21 -5.22 16.41
CA CYS A 607 25.37 -5.83 17.43
C CYS A 607 25.01 -4.74 18.47
N PRO A 608 23.73 -4.52 18.80
CA PRO A 608 23.34 -3.42 19.69
C PRO A 608 23.94 -3.59 21.10
N GLU A 609 24.55 -2.53 21.64
CA GLU A 609 25.06 -2.51 23.02
C GLU A 609 23.90 -2.64 24.03
N LEU A 610 23.99 -3.63 24.92
CA LEU A 610 22.96 -4.00 25.90
C LEU A 610 23.30 -3.44 27.29
N ASP A 611 23.04 -2.15 27.54
CA ASP A 611 23.49 -1.53 28.79
C ASP A 611 22.52 -1.69 29.98
N HIS A 612 21.25 -2.05 29.80
CA HIS A 612 20.29 -2.16 30.91
C HIS A 612 19.16 -3.15 30.65
N ASN A 613 19.41 -4.44 30.84
CA ASN A 613 18.37 -5.47 30.74
C ASN A 613 18.40 -6.39 31.97
N ASP A 614 17.22 -6.80 32.44
CA ASP A 614 17.05 -7.69 33.59
C ASP A 614 17.50 -9.12 33.25
N ARG A 615 17.81 -9.93 34.28
CA ARG A 615 18.37 -11.28 34.13
C ARG A 615 17.58 -12.20 33.17
N GLU A 616 16.27 -12.02 33.10
CA GLU A 616 15.37 -12.78 32.22
C GLU A 616 15.56 -12.42 30.74
N ASP A 617 15.93 -11.17 30.43
CA ASP A 617 16.24 -10.71 29.07
C ASP A 617 17.64 -11.18 28.61
N LEU A 618 18.59 -11.26 29.53
CA LEU A 618 19.92 -11.85 29.28
C LEU A 618 19.85 -13.38 29.08
N GLU A 619 18.95 -14.06 29.80
CA GLU A 619 18.71 -15.50 29.64
C GLU A 619 18.05 -15.83 28.29
N ASN A 620 17.21 -14.93 27.74
CA ASN A 620 16.60 -15.10 26.41
C ASN A 620 17.56 -14.83 25.24
N PHE A 621 18.61 -14.04 25.44
CA PHE A 621 19.59 -13.72 24.38
C PHE A 621 20.61 -14.84 24.16
N CYS A 622 20.82 -15.73 25.13
CA CYS A 622 21.83 -16.77 25.10
C CYS A 622 21.27 -18.14 24.66
N LEU A 623 20.61 -18.17 23.48
CA LEU A 623 19.98 -19.38 22.91
C LEU A 623 20.98 -20.50 22.51
N TYR A 624 22.29 -20.28 22.62
CA TYR A 624 23.36 -21.20 22.19
C TYR A 624 24.32 -21.58 23.33
N ARG A 625 23.79 -21.73 24.55
CA ARG A 625 24.58 -22.10 25.74
C ARG A 625 24.66 -23.62 25.90
N GLU A 626 25.86 -24.17 26.01
CA GLU A 626 26.06 -25.56 26.45
C GLU A 626 26.01 -25.67 27.99
N GLU A 627 25.87 -26.90 28.52
CA GLU A 627 25.68 -27.13 29.97
C GLU A 627 26.80 -26.56 30.86
N ASP A 628 28.00 -26.30 30.31
CA ASP A 628 29.17 -25.75 31.02
C ASP A 628 29.22 -24.21 31.02
N GLY A 629 28.26 -23.56 30.37
CA GLY A 629 28.14 -22.12 30.27
C GLY A 629 28.98 -21.45 29.17
N HIS A 630 29.40 -22.21 28.17
CA HIS A 630 30.06 -21.70 26.96
C HIS A 630 29.04 -21.35 25.87
N CYS A 631 29.25 -20.25 25.13
CA CYS A 631 28.42 -19.88 23.97
C CYS A 631 29.13 -20.28 22.68
N THR A 632 28.54 -21.21 21.94
CA THR A 632 29.11 -21.77 20.71
C THR A 632 29.12 -20.79 19.54
N ALA A 633 28.17 -19.87 19.48
CA ALA A 633 28.11 -18.85 18.43
C ALA A 633 29.21 -17.78 18.55
N LEU A 634 29.70 -17.51 19.77
CA LEU A 634 30.68 -16.46 20.05
C LEU A 634 32.05 -17.01 20.50
N ASN A 635 32.17 -18.34 20.60
CA ASN A 635 33.37 -19.07 21.03
C ASN A 635 34.01 -18.51 22.32
N GLN A 636 33.20 -18.07 23.29
CA GLN A 636 33.62 -17.48 24.56
C GLN A 636 32.73 -17.91 25.73
N LYS A 637 33.26 -17.81 26.96
CA LYS A 637 32.53 -18.20 28.19
C LYS A 637 31.52 -17.11 28.55
N CYS A 638 30.26 -17.46 28.78
CA CYS A 638 29.24 -16.50 29.20
C CYS A 638 29.55 -16.02 30.62
N VAL A 639 30.14 -14.84 30.75
CA VAL A 639 30.49 -14.26 32.04
C VAL A 639 29.26 -13.55 32.61
N LEU A 640 28.41 -14.28 33.33
CA LEU A 640 27.69 -13.70 34.44
C LEU A 640 28.62 -13.85 35.65
N THR A 641 29.46 -12.84 35.92
CA THR A 641 30.08 -12.71 37.24
C THR A 641 28.98 -12.49 38.26
N GLU A 642 29.07 -13.23 39.38
CA GLU A 642 28.11 -13.36 40.49
C GLU A 642 27.20 -12.17 40.80
#